data_AF-A0A1M6SKY3-F1
#
_entry.id   AF-A0A1M6SKY3-F1
#
_cell.length_a   1.000
_cell.length_b   1.000
_cell.length_c   1.000
_cell.angle_alpha   90.00
_cell.angle_beta   90.00
_cell.angle_gamma   90.00
#
_symmetry.space_group_name_H-M   'P 1'
#
loop_
_entity.id
_entity.type
_entity.pdbx_description
1 polymer ?
#
loop_
_entity_poly.entity_id
_entity_poly.type
_entity_poly.pdbx_seq_one_letter_code
_entity_poly.pdbx_strand_id
1 'polypeptide(L)'
;MEIQKILNDRFLLFDGAMGTMLQKKGLGAGKLPEIYNINKPQIIYDIHKKYLDAGADIITTNTFGANKLKLREFKYSVEDVIREAVKIARSAAGNKFVALDIGPIGRMMKPIGTLSFYDAYEIFKQQIIIGSREGADLILIETISDLYEAKAAVLAAKENSSLPVFCTMTFQENMRTLTGTDPITMVQVLQGLGVDALGLNCSLGPKQLSPIVDEVLKVSTVPVIVQPNAGLPKIEKGETVYDITPSEFVCEIKKMAEKGVAIFGGCCGTNPDFIKAIKENLNSLKPKKLSNKRLTTACSSTKTVIIGQEVKIIGERINPTGKKKLKEALKTNNIDYIISEAIVQKKAGADILDINLGLPEIDEREMMKKVILELQGIIDIPLQIDSMKSDVIEEAVRIYNGKPIINSVNGKISSMKKIFPIAKKYGACVICLCLDEEGLGETVERKLEIAEKIINTAKAYGVPEENLLIDCLTLTVSTSQETVLETLKAIKMIKEKYNVKTVLGASNVSYGLPNRKAINVTYLALALGYGLDAPITDPTIEIIMDVIRAFKVLSNQDKECKEYIEFYSNKSCEIATVKKIEKDLKQLIINGMKEEAYLKTKEILKTREAMEVVDTYLIPALDIVGEKYERGIIFLPQLIRSAETVKASFEAVKEKLIVEEKNKISKGKIILATVKGDIHDIGKNIVKILLENYGFEVIDLGRDVSVKEIIDTAIKEDVKLIGLSALMTTTIQSMEETIREIKLHKPDCCVMVGGAVLNKDYAEMIGAHFYGKDAREAVKIAQKIFGV
;
A
#
# COMPACT_ATOMS: atom_id res chain seq x y z
N MET A 1 27.20 -8.22 3.48
CA MET A 1 28.48 -7.52 3.26
C MET A 1 29.15 -7.89 1.93
N GLU A 2 29.09 -9.15 1.48
CA GLU A 2 29.73 -9.58 0.23
C GLU A 2 28.99 -9.08 -1.04
N ILE A 3 27.65 -9.18 -1.07
CA ILE A 3 26.81 -8.72 -2.18
C ILE A 3 26.99 -7.21 -2.48
N GLN A 4 27.02 -6.36 -1.45
CA GLN A 4 27.25 -4.92 -1.62
C GLN A 4 28.66 -4.61 -2.17
N LYS A 5 29.67 -5.43 -1.85
CA LYS A 5 31.01 -5.27 -2.43
C LYS A 5 30.99 -5.60 -3.92
N ILE A 6 30.32 -6.70 -4.31
CA ILE A 6 30.21 -7.11 -5.72
C ILE A 6 29.54 -6.02 -6.56
N LEU A 7 28.47 -5.40 -6.02
CA LEU A 7 27.73 -4.34 -6.71
C LEU A 7 28.54 -3.05 -6.96
N ASN A 8 29.69 -2.87 -6.31
CA ASN A 8 30.60 -1.75 -6.63
C ASN A 8 31.38 -2.00 -7.93
N ASP A 9 31.63 -3.27 -8.27
CA ASP A 9 32.53 -3.63 -9.37
C ASP A 9 31.80 -4.15 -10.60
N ARG A 10 30.67 -4.86 -10.42
CA ARG A 10 29.91 -5.49 -11.50
C ARG A 10 28.42 -5.64 -11.17
N PHE A 11 27.59 -5.75 -12.21
CA PHE A 11 26.17 -6.05 -12.06
C PHE A 11 25.97 -7.46 -11.48
N LEU A 12 24.91 -7.63 -10.71
CA LEU A 12 24.43 -8.94 -10.26
C LEU A 12 23.28 -9.40 -11.16
N LEU A 13 23.32 -10.69 -11.53
CA LEU A 13 22.33 -11.29 -12.40
C LEU A 13 21.60 -12.43 -11.67
N PHE A 14 20.30 -12.27 -11.51
CA PHE A 14 19.37 -13.32 -11.13
C PHE A 14 19.05 -14.22 -12.32
N ASP A 15 18.45 -15.37 -12.05
CA ASP A 15 17.90 -16.27 -13.04
C ASP A 15 16.61 -15.73 -13.70
N GLY A 16 16.02 -16.55 -14.56
CA GLY A 16 14.74 -16.29 -15.24
C GLY A 16 13.59 -17.10 -14.65
N ALA A 17 12.49 -17.24 -15.39
CA ALA A 17 11.29 -17.93 -14.89
C ALA A 17 11.52 -19.43 -14.58
N MET A 18 11.20 -19.84 -13.35
CA MET A 18 11.04 -21.26 -12.98
C MET A 18 9.73 -21.84 -13.54
N GLY A 19 8.60 -21.15 -13.33
CA GLY A 19 7.26 -21.63 -13.73
C GLY A 19 7.15 -21.93 -15.23
N THR A 20 7.61 -21.01 -16.09
CA THR A 20 7.58 -21.19 -17.55
C THR A 20 8.46 -22.36 -18.01
N MET A 21 9.60 -22.58 -17.35
CA MET A 21 10.49 -23.72 -17.64
C MET A 21 9.85 -25.06 -17.22
N LEU A 22 9.12 -25.07 -16.10
CA LEU A 22 8.37 -26.24 -15.63
C LEU A 22 7.18 -26.58 -16.53
N GLN A 23 6.46 -25.59 -17.05
CA GLN A 23 5.39 -25.80 -18.04
C GLN A 23 5.91 -26.59 -19.26
N LYS A 24 7.05 -26.19 -19.82
CA LYS A 24 7.72 -26.91 -20.93
C LYS A 24 8.17 -28.33 -20.57
N LYS A 25 8.21 -28.66 -19.27
CA LYS A 25 8.55 -29.99 -18.73
C LYS A 25 7.31 -30.77 -18.27
N GLY A 26 6.11 -30.34 -18.68
CA GLY A 26 4.86 -31.05 -18.43
C GLY A 26 4.19 -30.72 -17.09
N LEU A 27 4.50 -29.57 -16.49
CA LEU A 27 3.69 -29.06 -15.37
C LEU A 27 2.31 -28.68 -15.91
N GLY A 28 1.30 -29.48 -15.58
CA GLY A 28 -0.08 -29.24 -15.98
C GLY A 28 -0.67 -27.98 -15.34
N ALA A 29 -1.69 -27.44 -16.00
CA ALA A 29 -2.48 -26.31 -15.53
C ALA A 29 -2.90 -26.48 -14.07
N GLY A 30 -2.64 -25.47 -13.23
CA GLY A 30 -3.09 -25.46 -11.85
C GLY A 30 -2.31 -26.27 -10.84
N LYS A 31 -1.22 -26.93 -11.25
CA LYS A 31 -0.35 -27.66 -10.34
C LYS A 31 0.65 -26.70 -9.71
N LEU A 32 0.81 -26.80 -8.38
CA LEU A 32 1.82 -26.04 -7.64
C LEU A 32 3.24 -26.43 -8.08
N PRO A 33 4.05 -25.49 -8.61
CA PRO A 33 5.44 -25.73 -9.00
C PRO A 33 6.30 -26.31 -7.87
N GLU A 34 6.06 -25.87 -6.63
CA GLU A 34 6.88 -26.18 -5.46
C GLU A 34 6.84 -27.67 -5.10
N ILE A 35 5.79 -28.38 -5.51
CA ILE A 35 5.66 -29.83 -5.28
C ILE A 35 6.70 -30.63 -6.09
N TYR A 36 7.23 -30.06 -7.18
CA TYR A 36 8.28 -30.71 -7.97
C TYR A 36 9.60 -30.81 -7.20
N ASN A 37 9.81 -30.02 -6.15
CA ASN A 37 10.97 -30.15 -5.27
C ASN A 37 11.07 -31.55 -4.65
N ILE A 38 9.93 -32.21 -4.42
CA ILE A 38 9.89 -33.54 -3.81
C ILE A 38 9.62 -34.60 -4.87
N ASN A 39 8.65 -34.37 -5.76
CA ASN A 39 8.20 -35.39 -6.71
C ASN A 39 9.13 -35.54 -7.93
N LYS A 40 9.80 -34.48 -8.35
CA LYS A 40 10.64 -34.44 -9.56
C LYS A 40 11.89 -33.54 -9.35
N PRO A 41 12.70 -33.79 -8.30
CA PRO A 41 13.80 -32.90 -7.90
C PRO A 41 14.85 -32.68 -9.01
N GLN A 42 15.11 -33.71 -9.82
CA GLN A 42 16.07 -33.62 -10.92
C GLN A 42 15.71 -32.53 -11.95
N ILE A 43 14.41 -32.34 -12.23
CA ILE A 43 13.96 -31.31 -13.18
C ILE A 43 14.31 -29.91 -12.65
N ILE A 44 14.13 -29.68 -11.36
CA ILE A 44 14.45 -28.41 -10.70
C ILE A 44 15.97 -28.17 -10.72
N TYR A 45 16.76 -29.19 -10.39
CA TYR A 45 18.22 -29.15 -10.47
C TYR A 45 18.71 -28.76 -11.87
N ASP A 46 18.18 -29.43 -12.91
CA ASP A 46 18.57 -29.18 -14.30
C ASP A 46 18.23 -27.76 -14.76
N ILE A 47 17.09 -27.21 -14.32
CA ILE A 47 16.70 -25.83 -14.63
C ILE A 47 17.66 -24.83 -13.96
N HIS A 48 18.01 -25.03 -12.69
CA HIS A 48 18.99 -24.18 -12.02
C HIS A 48 20.34 -24.22 -12.73
N LYS A 49 20.82 -25.41 -13.11
CA LYS A 49 22.07 -25.55 -13.88
C LYS A 49 22.04 -24.76 -15.18
N LYS A 50 20.95 -24.84 -15.94
CA LYS A 50 20.81 -24.07 -17.19
C LYS A 50 20.92 -22.56 -16.98
N TYR A 51 20.35 -22.02 -15.91
CA TYR A 51 20.46 -20.58 -15.61
C TYR A 51 21.86 -20.19 -15.14
N LEU A 52 22.52 -21.04 -14.35
CA LEU A 52 23.91 -20.85 -13.93
C LEU A 52 24.87 -20.88 -15.13
N ASP A 53 24.68 -21.83 -16.04
CA ASP A 53 25.46 -21.97 -17.28
C ASP A 53 25.24 -20.78 -18.23
N ALA A 54 24.04 -20.18 -18.20
CA ALA A 54 23.75 -18.93 -18.91
C ALA A 54 24.37 -17.69 -18.26
N GLY A 55 24.97 -17.80 -17.08
CA GLY A 55 25.72 -16.73 -16.43
C GLY A 55 25.02 -16.06 -15.25
N ALA A 56 23.93 -16.65 -14.72
CA ALA A 56 23.33 -16.18 -13.48
C ALA A 56 24.34 -16.24 -12.32
N ASP A 57 24.33 -15.21 -11.49
CA ASP A 57 25.10 -15.14 -10.25
C ASP A 57 24.29 -15.61 -9.03
N ILE A 58 22.96 -15.49 -9.12
CA ILE A 58 22.00 -15.80 -8.09
C ILE A 58 20.88 -16.63 -8.72
N ILE A 59 20.53 -17.76 -8.11
CA ILE A 59 19.34 -18.54 -8.48
C ILE A 59 18.28 -18.45 -7.39
N THR A 60 17.01 -18.44 -7.79
CA THR A 60 15.85 -18.40 -6.89
C THR A 60 15.41 -19.81 -6.56
N THR A 61 15.17 -20.11 -5.28
CA THR A 61 14.60 -21.42 -4.91
C THR A 61 13.20 -21.56 -5.49
N ASN A 62 12.77 -22.77 -5.84
CA ASN A 62 11.40 -23.02 -6.30
C ASN A 62 10.42 -23.01 -5.10
N THR A 63 10.21 -21.84 -4.49
CA THR A 63 9.46 -21.66 -3.23
C THR A 63 8.49 -20.47 -3.25
N PHE A 64 8.30 -19.81 -4.39
CA PHE A 64 7.38 -18.67 -4.57
C PHE A 64 6.07 -18.77 -3.79
N GLY A 65 5.34 -19.88 -3.95
CA GLY A 65 4.07 -20.17 -3.29
C GLY A 65 4.15 -21.10 -2.08
N ALA A 66 5.35 -21.40 -1.55
CA ALA A 66 5.54 -22.37 -0.46
C ALA A 66 5.12 -21.81 0.91
N ASN A 67 3.83 -21.57 1.11
CA ASN A 67 3.27 -21.09 2.37
C ASN A 67 2.12 -21.97 2.88
N LYS A 68 1.79 -21.85 4.17
CA LYS A 68 0.79 -22.68 4.86
C LYS A 68 -0.60 -22.65 4.22
N LEU A 69 -1.00 -21.52 3.61
CA LEU A 69 -2.33 -21.39 3.01
C LEU A 69 -2.40 -22.03 1.62
N LYS A 70 -1.32 -21.95 0.83
CA LYS A 70 -1.25 -22.57 -0.50
C LYS A 70 -1.00 -24.08 -0.42
N LEU A 71 -0.23 -24.55 0.57
CA LEU A 71 0.10 -25.96 0.75
C LEU A 71 -0.94 -26.77 1.56
N ARG A 72 -2.03 -26.14 2.04
CA ARG A 72 -3.01 -26.78 2.94
C ARG A 72 -3.63 -28.07 2.39
N GLU A 73 -3.82 -28.15 1.08
CA GLU A 73 -4.47 -29.27 0.38
C GLU A 73 -3.47 -30.33 -0.10
N PHE A 74 -2.17 -30.13 0.17
CA PHE A 74 -1.10 -31.03 -0.22
C PHE A 74 -0.57 -31.82 0.98
N LYS A 75 -0.08 -33.02 0.71
CA LYS A 75 0.45 -33.93 1.76
C LYS A 75 1.77 -33.49 2.38
N TYR A 76 2.44 -32.49 1.81
CA TYR A 76 3.77 -32.05 2.22
C TYR A 76 3.69 -30.80 3.10
N SER A 77 4.52 -30.75 4.14
CA SER A 77 4.61 -29.56 4.98
C SER A 77 5.37 -28.43 4.28
N VAL A 78 5.17 -27.19 4.75
CA VAL A 78 5.96 -26.02 4.30
C VAL A 78 7.46 -26.29 4.47
N GLU A 79 7.84 -26.94 5.58
CA GLU A 79 9.23 -27.25 5.89
C GLU A 79 9.83 -28.26 4.92
N ASP A 80 9.12 -29.32 4.58
CA ASP A 80 9.62 -30.31 3.61
C ASP A 80 9.84 -29.68 2.24
N VAL A 81 8.88 -28.86 1.79
CA VAL A 81 8.93 -28.22 0.47
C VAL A 81 10.11 -27.24 0.39
N ILE A 82 10.27 -26.36 1.38
CA ILE A 82 11.36 -25.37 1.38
C ILE A 82 12.71 -26.04 1.57
N ARG A 83 12.82 -27.02 2.48
CA ARG A 83 14.06 -27.75 2.72
C ARG A 83 14.60 -28.41 1.45
N GLU A 84 13.74 -29.15 0.73
CA GLU A 84 14.17 -29.81 -0.49
C GLU A 84 14.49 -28.79 -1.59
N ALA A 85 13.74 -27.69 -1.70
CA ALA A 85 14.05 -26.62 -2.66
C ALA A 85 15.44 -26.01 -2.43
N VAL A 86 15.77 -25.65 -1.18
CA VAL A 86 17.06 -25.04 -0.82
C VAL A 86 18.20 -26.03 -1.06
N LYS A 87 18.03 -27.31 -0.69
CA LYS A 87 19.04 -28.36 -0.95
C LYS A 87 19.31 -28.53 -2.43
N ILE A 88 18.28 -28.58 -3.27
CA ILE A 88 18.42 -28.73 -4.72
C ILE A 88 19.16 -27.52 -5.30
N ALA A 89 18.71 -26.30 -4.94
CA ALA A 89 19.34 -25.07 -5.42
C ALA A 89 20.80 -24.98 -4.97
N ARG A 90 21.11 -25.26 -3.69
CA ARG A 90 22.49 -25.26 -3.18
C ARG A 90 23.37 -26.27 -3.90
N SER A 91 22.85 -27.48 -4.15
CA SER A 91 23.56 -28.52 -4.90
C SER A 91 23.86 -28.10 -6.34
N ALA A 92 22.97 -27.33 -6.97
CA ALA A 92 23.18 -26.80 -8.31
C ALA A 92 24.16 -25.61 -8.32
N ALA A 93 24.04 -24.69 -7.36
CA ALA A 93 24.73 -23.41 -7.30
C ALA A 93 26.26 -23.52 -7.13
N GLY A 94 26.74 -24.54 -6.41
CA GLY A 94 28.15 -24.59 -6.01
C GLY A 94 28.53 -23.32 -5.22
N ASN A 95 29.41 -22.50 -5.78
CA ASN A 95 29.88 -21.24 -5.18
C ASN A 95 29.01 -20.01 -5.54
N LYS A 96 27.93 -20.19 -6.32
CA LYS A 96 26.98 -19.11 -6.64
C LYS A 96 25.97 -18.93 -5.51
N PHE A 97 25.26 -17.80 -5.52
CA PHE A 97 24.32 -17.49 -4.45
C PHE A 97 22.95 -18.16 -4.68
N VAL A 98 22.30 -18.53 -3.58
CA VAL A 98 20.93 -19.06 -3.55
C VAL A 98 20.03 -18.08 -2.81
N ALA A 99 19.01 -17.59 -3.51
CA ALA A 99 17.98 -16.72 -2.94
C ALA A 99 16.77 -17.56 -2.49
N LEU A 100 16.37 -17.41 -1.23
CA LEU A 100 15.08 -17.90 -0.77
C LEU A 100 13.98 -17.05 -1.40
N ASP A 101 13.28 -17.62 -2.36
CA ASP A 101 12.19 -16.96 -3.07
C ASP A 101 10.87 -17.04 -2.28
N ILE A 102 10.27 -15.87 -2.03
CA ILE A 102 9.03 -15.71 -1.27
C ILE A 102 8.10 -14.79 -2.06
N GLY A 103 7.04 -15.37 -2.62
CA GLY A 103 5.96 -14.63 -3.26
C GLY A 103 4.86 -14.19 -2.29
N PRO A 104 3.80 -13.54 -2.80
CA PRO A 104 2.65 -13.13 -1.98
C PRO A 104 1.88 -14.34 -1.44
N ILE A 105 1.31 -14.17 -0.25
CA ILE A 105 0.51 -15.18 0.45
C ILE A 105 -0.72 -15.56 -0.37
N GLY A 106 -1.27 -14.60 -1.12
CA GLY A 106 -2.45 -14.80 -1.97
C GLY A 106 -3.77 -14.51 -1.25
N ARG A 107 -3.75 -13.69 -0.20
CA ARG A 107 -4.95 -13.16 0.48
C ARG A 107 -4.82 -11.68 0.73
N MET A 108 -5.93 -10.96 0.58
CA MET A 108 -6.00 -9.53 0.87
C MET A 108 -5.81 -9.25 2.37
N MET A 109 -4.99 -8.25 2.69
CA MET A 109 -4.73 -7.77 4.05
C MET A 109 -5.89 -6.96 4.60
N LYS A 110 -6.13 -7.01 5.91
CA LYS A 110 -7.06 -6.10 6.60
C LYS A 110 -6.60 -4.63 6.47
N PRO A 111 -7.52 -3.65 6.36
CA PRO A 111 -8.98 -3.78 6.50
C PRO A 111 -9.70 -4.25 5.23
N ILE A 112 -9.00 -4.41 4.10
CA ILE A 112 -9.61 -4.72 2.81
C ILE A 112 -10.06 -6.18 2.72
N GLY A 113 -9.23 -7.08 3.24
CA GLY A 113 -9.47 -8.51 3.24
C GLY A 113 -9.50 -9.10 4.64
N THR A 114 -9.20 -10.40 4.72
CA THR A 114 -9.35 -11.17 5.95
C THR A 114 -8.04 -11.44 6.67
N LEU A 115 -6.90 -11.31 5.98
CA LEU A 115 -5.59 -11.62 6.55
C LEU A 115 -5.12 -10.49 7.47
N SER A 116 -4.89 -10.80 8.75
CA SER A 116 -4.32 -9.82 9.67
C SER A 116 -2.83 -9.65 9.42
N PHE A 117 -2.28 -8.50 9.84
CA PHE A 117 -0.84 -8.24 9.76
C PHE A 117 0.00 -9.28 10.49
N TYR A 118 -0.43 -9.69 11.67
CA TYR A 118 0.27 -10.68 12.49
C TYR A 118 0.21 -12.08 11.89
N ASP A 119 -0.93 -12.47 11.30
CA ASP A 119 -1.03 -13.75 10.61
C ASP A 119 -0.12 -13.78 9.37
N ALA A 120 -0.09 -12.69 8.59
CA ALA A 120 0.83 -12.57 7.46
C ALA A 120 2.29 -12.66 7.90
N TYR A 121 2.66 -11.92 8.96
CA TYR A 121 3.98 -11.96 9.56
C TYR A 121 4.40 -13.38 9.97
N GLU A 122 3.54 -14.12 10.68
CA GLU A 122 3.88 -15.49 11.13
C GLU A 122 4.02 -16.47 9.95
N ILE A 123 3.21 -16.30 8.89
CA ILE A 123 3.36 -17.09 7.65
C ILE A 123 4.73 -16.85 7.01
N PHE A 124 5.12 -15.59 6.81
CA PHE A 124 6.42 -15.26 6.23
C PHE A 124 7.58 -15.71 7.13
N LYS A 125 7.48 -15.45 8.43
CA LYS A 125 8.47 -15.85 9.43
C LYS A 125 8.75 -17.35 9.38
N GLN A 126 7.72 -18.19 9.24
CA GLN A 126 7.90 -19.62 9.07
C GLN A 126 8.82 -19.93 7.88
N GLN A 127 8.52 -19.37 6.71
CA GLN A 127 9.30 -19.60 5.47
C GLN A 127 10.75 -19.13 5.63
N ILE A 128 10.94 -17.95 6.21
CA ILE A 128 12.24 -17.30 6.42
C ILE A 128 13.13 -18.11 7.36
N ILE A 129 12.60 -18.57 8.50
CA ILE A 129 13.37 -19.35 9.48
C ILE A 129 13.83 -20.65 8.83
N ILE A 130 12.94 -21.32 8.10
CA ILE A 130 13.28 -22.58 7.41
C ILE A 130 14.37 -22.31 6.36
N GLY A 131 14.13 -21.42 5.39
CA GLY A 131 15.09 -21.21 4.31
C GLY A 131 16.44 -20.66 4.78
N SER A 132 16.48 -19.83 5.83
CA SER A 132 17.73 -19.36 6.44
C SER A 132 18.50 -20.51 7.09
N ARG A 133 17.81 -21.40 7.82
CA ARG A 133 18.42 -22.57 8.47
C ARG A 133 18.96 -23.60 7.46
N GLU A 134 18.25 -23.79 6.35
CA GLU A 134 18.64 -24.75 5.30
C GLU A 134 19.76 -24.21 4.38
N GLY A 135 20.20 -22.96 4.59
CA GLY A 135 21.39 -22.41 3.96
C GLY A 135 21.14 -21.59 2.70
N ALA A 136 20.07 -20.81 2.63
CA ALA A 136 19.95 -19.72 1.66
C ALA A 136 20.97 -18.60 1.95
N ASP A 137 21.44 -17.88 0.93
CA ASP A 137 22.40 -16.77 1.07
C ASP A 137 21.71 -15.41 1.21
N LEU A 138 20.49 -15.29 0.71
CA LEU A 138 19.67 -14.08 0.79
C LEU A 138 18.18 -14.43 0.74
N ILE A 139 17.34 -13.46 1.11
CA ILE A 139 15.89 -13.57 1.03
C ILE A 139 15.40 -12.64 -0.07
N LEU A 140 14.66 -13.18 -1.04
CA LEU A 140 13.96 -12.42 -2.08
C LEU A 140 12.46 -12.46 -1.79
N ILE A 141 11.90 -11.33 -1.38
CA ILE A 141 10.46 -11.12 -1.29
C ILE A 141 10.02 -10.49 -2.62
N GLU A 142 9.32 -11.22 -3.47
CA GLU A 142 9.01 -10.76 -4.82
C GLU A 142 7.52 -10.77 -5.17
N THR A 143 7.17 -10.01 -6.21
CA THR A 143 5.82 -9.92 -6.78
C THR A 143 4.75 -9.50 -5.75
N ILE A 144 5.13 -8.71 -4.74
CA ILE A 144 4.15 -8.23 -3.76
C ILE A 144 3.36 -7.06 -4.34
N SER A 145 2.04 -7.16 -4.31
CA SER A 145 1.12 -6.14 -4.84
C SER A 145 0.54 -5.21 -3.77
N ASP A 146 0.75 -5.52 -2.48
CA ASP A 146 0.31 -4.71 -1.34
C ASP A 146 1.50 -4.32 -0.45
N LEU A 147 1.70 -3.01 -0.25
CA LEU A 147 2.78 -2.50 0.61
C LEU A 147 2.69 -3.01 2.05
N TYR A 148 1.47 -3.28 2.54
CA TYR A 148 1.30 -3.75 3.92
C TYR A 148 1.80 -5.19 4.10
N GLU A 149 1.54 -6.04 3.10
CA GLU A 149 2.06 -7.40 3.02
C GLU A 149 3.58 -7.39 2.88
N ALA A 150 4.13 -6.51 2.03
CA ALA A 150 5.58 -6.34 1.88
C ALA A 150 6.24 -5.92 3.20
N LYS A 151 5.62 -4.99 3.94
CA LYS A 151 6.09 -4.59 5.28
C LYS A 151 6.09 -5.76 6.26
N ALA A 152 5.04 -6.58 6.29
CA ALA A 152 4.98 -7.76 7.14
C ALA A 152 6.10 -8.77 6.80
N ALA A 153 6.33 -9.02 5.51
CA ALA A 153 7.38 -9.91 5.02
C ALA A 153 8.79 -9.40 5.37
N VAL A 154 9.06 -8.12 5.13
CA VAL A 154 10.36 -7.50 5.44
C VAL A 154 10.63 -7.53 6.94
N LEU A 155 9.63 -7.20 7.78
CA LEU A 155 9.79 -7.28 9.23
C LEU A 155 10.02 -8.72 9.69
N ALA A 156 9.30 -9.69 9.14
CA ALA A 156 9.54 -11.10 9.42
C ALA A 156 10.99 -11.49 9.06
N ALA A 157 11.52 -10.99 7.94
CA ALA A 157 12.88 -11.26 7.49
C ALA A 157 13.93 -10.66 8.42
N LYS A 158 13.83 -9.35 8.69
CA LYS A 158 14.81 -8.61 9.50
C LYS A 158 14.81 -9.03 10.98
N GLU A 159 13.69 -9.51 11.50
CA GLU A 159 13.58 -9.93 12.90
C GLU A 159 14.00 -11.38 13.15
N ASN A 160 14.00 -12.24 12.12
CA ASN A 160 14.24 -13.68 12.27
C ASN A 160 15.40 -14.21 11.43
N SER A 161 16.11 -13.35 10.70
CA SER A 161 17.27 -13.71 9.90
C SER A 161 18.28 -12.56 9.82
N SER A 162 19.55 -12.91 9.68
CA SER A 162 20.65 -11.97 9.39
C SER A 162 20.99 -11.89 7.90
N LEU A 163 20.31 -12.68 7.06
CA LEU A 163 20.52 -12.69 5.62
C LEU A 163 20.13 -11.34 4.99
N PRO A 164 20.80 -10.93 3.90
CA PRO A 164 20.37 -9.79 3.09
C PRO A 164 18.93 -9.96 2.60
N VAL A 165 18.15 -8.88 2.66
CA VAL A 165 16.72 -8.89 2.29
C VAL A 165 16.52 -8.03 1.05
N PHE A 166 16.08 -8.66 -0.04
CA PHE A 166 15.70 -8.01 -1.28
C PHE A 166 14.17 -8.00 -1.36
N CYS A 167 13.57 -6.88 -1.75
CA CYS A 167 12.13 -6.78 -1.86
C CYS A 167 11.70 -6.10 -3.16
N THR A 168 10.92 -6.80 -3.98
CA THR A 168 10.34 -6.26 -5.19
C THR A 168 8.82 -6.22 -5.10
N MET A 169 8.25 -5.17 -5.69
CA MET A 169 6.81 -5.04 -5.86
C MET A 169 6.46 -5.04 -7.34
N THR A 170 5.21 -5.40 -7.63
CA THR A 170 4.67 -5.40 -8.99
C THR A 170 3.72 -4.23 -9.22
N PHE A 171 3.80 -3.62 -10.41
CA PHE A 171 3.06 -2.43 -10.81
C PHE A 171 2.26 -2.65 -12.09
N GLN A 172 1.18 -1.90 -12.21
CA GLN A 172 0.38 -1.79 -13.43
C GLN A 172 0.88 -0.64 -14.31
N GLU A 173 0.40 -0.56 -15.55
CA GLU A 173 0.79 0.49 -16.52
C GLU A 173 0.48 1.92 -16.03
N ASN A 174 -0.48 2.07 -15.11
CA ASN A 174 -0.82 3.35 -14.47
C ASN A 174 0.22 3.80 -13.40
N MET A 175 1.36 3.12 -13.29
CA MET A 175 2.41 3.36 -12.30
C MET A 175 1.94 3.20 -10.85
N ARG A 176 0.96 2.34 -10.60
CA ARG A 176 0.48 1.98 -9.26
C ARG A 176 0.48 0.47 -9.05
N THR A 177 0.63 0.06 -7.79
CA THR A 177 0.34 -1.32 -7.39
C THR A 177 -1.17 -1.57 -7.35
N LEU A 178 -1.59 -2.82 -7.17
CA LEU A 178 -3.01 -3.19 -7.05
C LEU A 178 -3.74 -2.41 -5.95
N THR A 179 -3.06 -2.10 -4.84
CA THR A 179 -3.62 -1.34 -3.72
C THR A 179 -3.41 0.17 -3.81
N GLY A 180 -2.78 0.67 -4.89
CA GLY A 180 -2.63 2.09 -5.17
C GLY A 180 -1.29 2.71 -4.74
N THR A 181 -0.32 1.91 -4.30
CA THR A 181 1.01 2.42 -3.92
C THR A 181 1.75 2.95 -5.13
N ASP A 182 2.31 4.16 -5.03
CA ASP A 182 3.22 4.73 -6.04
C ASP A 182 4.69 4.33 -5.80
N PRO A 183 5.57 4.49 -6.80
CA PRO A 183 6.97 4.10 -6.70
C PRO A 183 7.73 4.84 -5.59
N ILE A 184 7.44 6.13 -5.36
CA ILE A 184 8.13 6.91 -4.33
C ILE A 184 7.75 6.37 -2.95
N THR A 185 6.47 6.14 -2.71
CA THR A 185 5.96 5.55 -1.46
C THR A 185 6.58 4.18 -1.19
N MET A 186 6.64 3.30 -2.19
CA MET A 186 7.32 2.00 -2.08
C MET A 186 8.78 2.19 -1.61
N VAL A 187 9.54 3.05 -2.29
CA VAL A 187 10.96 3.24 -1.98
C VAL A 187 11.14 3.77 -0.56
N GLN A 188 10.39 4.80 -0.17
CA GLN A 188 10.54 5.43 1.15
C GLN A 188 10.25 4.45 2.29
N VAL A 189 9.24 3.59 2.13
CA VAL A 189 8.88 2.59 3.14
C VAL A 189 9.89 1.44 3.16
N LEU A 190 10.17 0.79 2.03
CA LEU A 190 11.05 -0.38 2.00
C LEU A 190 12.49 -0.04 2.41
N GLN A 191 13.05 1.08 1.93
CA GLN A 191 14.38 1.51 2.36
C GLN A 191 14.41 1.90 3.85
N GLY A 192 13.30 2.44 4.38
CA GLY A 192 13.14 2.77 5.79
C GLY A 192 13.17 1.53 6.68
N LEU A 193 12.57 0.42 6.22
CA LEU A 193 12.62 -0.89 6.87
C LEU A 193 13.99 -1.57 6.77
N GLY A 194 14.92 -1.01 5.98
CA GLY A 194 16.30 -1.47 5.90
C GLY A 194 16.51 -2.70 5.02
N VAL A 195 15.78 -2.78 3.90
CA VAL A 195 16.08 -3.74 2.82
C VAL A 195 17.45 -3.44 2.20
N ASP A 196 18.13 -4.48 1.72
CA ASP A 196 19.45 -4.40 1.12
C ASP A 196 19.40 -4.09 -0.38
N ALA A 197 18.28 -4.42 -1.04
CA ALA A 197 17.93 -3.96 -2.39
C ALA A 197 16.40 -3.90 -2.52
N LEU A 198 15.91 -3.05 -3.41
CA LEU A 198 14.48 -2.97 -3.73
C LEU A 198 14.24 -2.80 -5.22
N GLY A 199 13.04 -3.08 -5.70
CA GLY A 199 12.70 -2.73 -7.07
C GLY A 199 11.46 -3.41 -7.60
N LEU A 200 11.53 -3.79 -8.87
CA LEU A 200 10.35 -4.11 -9.67
C LEU A 200 10.50 -5.46 -10.35
N ASN A 201 9.45 -6.27 -10.31
CA ASN A 201 9.39 -7.51 -11.08
C ASN A 201 7.98 -7.80 -11.58
N CYS A 202 7.89 -8.64 -12.60
CA CYS A 202 6.63 -9.14 -13.17
C CYS A 202 5.72 -8.06 -13.78
N SER A 203 4.51 -8.46 -14.17
CA SER A 203 3.40 -7.72 -14.81
C SER A 203 3.69 -7.03 -16.14
N LEU A 204 4.83 -6.37 -16.29
CA LEU A 204 5.16 -5.51 -17.41
C LEU A 204 6.45 -5.96 -18.10
N GLY A 205 6.54 -5.67 -19.39
CA GLY A 205 7.79 -5.79 -20.15
C GLY A 205 8.78 -4.68 -19.80
N PRO A 206 10.05 -4.79 -20.24
CA PRO A 206 11.09 -3.83 -19.87
C PRO A 206 10.78 -2.41 -20.34
N LYS A 207 10.18 -2.23 -21.51
CA LYS A 207 9.80 -0.89 -22.03
C LYS A 207 8.77 -0.21 -21.14
N GLN A 208 7.72 -0.93 -20.73
CA GLN A 208 6.66 -0.43 -19.86
C GLN A 208 7.15 -0.20 -18.42
N LEU A 209 8.16 -0.95 -17.94
CA LEU A 209 8.75 -0.72 -16.63
C LEU A 209 9.65 0.52 -16.57
N SER A 210 10.25 0.95 -17.68
CA SER A 210 11.24 2.05 -17.65
C SER A 210 10.75 3.33 -16.96
N PRO A 211 9.53 3.84 -17.18
CA PRO A 211 9.05 5.04 -16.48
C PRO A 211 8.96 4.85 -14.96
N ILE A 212 8.58 3.64 -14.52
CA ILE A 212 8.48 3.29 -13.10
C ILE A 212 9.89 3.21 -12.49
N VAL A 213 10.83 2.60 -13.21
CA VAL A 213 12.25 2.55 -12.82
C VAL A 213 12.82 3.96 -12.66
N ASP A 214 12.46 4.90 -13.54
CA ASP A 214 12.92 6.28 -13.44
C ASP A 214 12.45 6.96 -12.14
N GLU A 215 11.21 6.74 -11.70
CA GLU A 215 10.73 7.23 -10.41
C GLU A 215 11.43 6.57 -9.22
N VAL A 216 11.65 5.26 -9.28
CA VAL A 216 12.39 4.52 -8.23
C VAL A 216 13.82 5.05 -8.09
N LEU A 217 14.51 5.23 -9.22
CA LEU A 217 15.91 5.68 -9.25
C LEU A 217 16.07 7.13 -8.78
N LYS A 218 15.04 7.98 -8.83
CA LYS A 218 15.12 9.37 -8.30
C LYS A 218 15.29 9.42 -6.79
N VAL A 219 14.68 8.47 -6.07
CA VAL A 219 14.56 8.52 -4.60
C VAL A 219 15.25 7.37 -3.87
N SER A 220 15.67 6.32 -4.58
CA SER A 220 16.35 5.18 -3.96
C SER A 220 17.75 5.54 -3.51
N THR A 221 18.11 5.06 -2.31
CA THR A 221 19.49 5.09 -1.78
C THR A 221 20.10 3.71 -1.61
N VAL A 222 19.33 2.66 -1.92
CA VAL A 222 19.77 1.27 -1.94
C VAL A 222 19.80 0.76 -3.39
N PRO A 223 20.58 -0.30 -3.69
CA PRO A 223 20.59 -0.91 -5.02
C PRO A 223 19.19 -1.23 -5.54
N VAL A 224 18.97 -0.93 -6.84
CA VAL A 224 17.71 -1.21 -7.51
C VAL A 224 17.81 -2.51 -8.31
N ILE A 225 16.81 -3.38 -8.15
CA ILE A 225 16.62 -4.65 -8.88
C ILE A 225 15.47 -4.53 -9.88
N VAL A 226 15.66 -5.07 -11.10
CA VAL A 226 14.61 -5.13 -12.12
C VAL A 226 14.57 -6.51 -12.77
N GLN A 227 13.40 -7.17 -12.72
CA GLN A 227 13.14 -8.49 -13.32
C GLN A 227 11.86 -8.44 -14.19
N PRO A 228 11.96 -7.94 -15.44
CA PRO A 228 10.81 -7.79 -16.34
C PRO A 228 10.26 -9.14 -16.83
N ASN A 229 9.01 -9.13 -17.29
CA ASN A 229 8.51 -10.21 -18.15
C ASN A 229 9.10 -10.10 -19.56
N ALA A 230 9.15 -11.22 -20.30
CA ALA A 230 9.54 -11.24 -21.71
C ALA A 230 8.44 -10.68 -22.66
N GLY A 231 7.68 -9.69 -22.19
CA GLY A 231 6.50 -9.15 -22.86
C GLY A 231 5.22 -9.42 -22.10
N LEU A 232 4.11 -8.95 -22.67
CA LEU A 232 2.79 -9.32 -22.18
C LEU A 232 2.46 -10.73 -22.70
N PRO A 233 1.87 -11.61 -21.89
CA PRO A 233 1.53 -12.95 -22.33
C PRO A 233 0.55 -12.89 -23.50
N LYS A 234 0.90 -13.53 -24.61
CA LYS A 234 0.02 -13.82 -25.74
C LYS A 234 -0.21 -15.31 -25.79
N ILE A 235 -1.28 -15.76 -26.44
CA ILE A 235 -1.49 -17.19 -26.65
C ILE A 235 -1.49 -17.46 -28.14
N GLU A 236 -0.57 -18.32 -28.57
CA GLU A 236 -0.48 -18.80 -29.95
C GLU A 236 -0.63 -20.33 -29.91
N LYS A 237 -1.59 -20.86 -30.70
CA LYS A 237 -1.86 -22.31 -30.80
C LYS A 237 -2.12 -23.02 -29.45
N GLY A 238 -2.73 -22.31 -28.49
CA GLY A 238 -3.06 -22.86 -27.17
C GLY A 238 -1.92 -22.84 -26.15
N GLU A 239 -0.74 -22.31 -26.50
CA GLU A 239 0.39 -22.11 -25.58
C GLU A 239 0.59 -20.62 -25.26
N THR A 240 0.95 -20.29 -24.02
CA THR A 240 1.34 -18.91 -23.65
C THR A 240 2.72 -18.59 -24.22
N VAL A 241 2.75 -17.70 -25.20
CA VAL A 241 3.95 -17.18 -25.87
C VAL A 241 4.20 -15.75 -25.44
N TYR A 242 5.47 -15.41 -25.31
CA TYR A 242 5.95 -14.08 -24.98
C TYR A 242 6.65 -13.50 -26.21
N ASP A 243 6.33 -12.26 -26.57
CA ASP A 243 6.64 -11.69 -27.89
C ASP A 243 7.96 -10.93 -27.96
N ILE A 244 8.64 -10.71 -26.82
CA ILE A 244 9.91 -9.97 -26.79
C ILE A 244 11.07 -10.94 -27.00
N THR A 245 11.93 -10.63 -27.97
CA THR A 245 13.18 -11.37 -28.21
C THR A 245 14.26 -11.01 -27.19
N PRO A 246 15.26 -11.87 -26.93
CA PRO A 246 16.39 -11.52 -26.05
C PRO A 246 17.11 -10.22 -26.47
N SER A 247 17.18 -9.93 -27.77
CA SER A 247 17.83 -8.72 -28.29
C SER A 247 17.08 -7.43 -27.92
N GLU A 248 15.76 -7.44 -28.05
CA GLU A 248 14.90 -6.30 -27.68
C GLU A 248 14.87 -6.12 -26.16
N PHE A 249 14.83 -7.22 -25.42
CA PHE A 249 14.85 -7.22 -23.96
C PHE A 249 16.11 -6.51 -23.43
N VAL A 250 17.28 -6.87 -23.96
CA VAL A 250 18.56 -6.35 -23.51
C VAL A 250 18.77 -4.87 -23.88
N CYS A 251 18.19 -4.41 -25.00
CA CYS A 251 18.26 -3.00 -25.39
C CYS A 251 17.72 -2.07 -24.29
N GLU A 252 16.58 -2.43 -23.69
CA GLU A 252 15.99 -1.67 -22.59
C GLU A 252 16.75 -1.87 -21.26
N ILE A 253 17.22 -3.11 -20.98
CA ILE A 253 18.05 -3.40 -19.79
C ILE A 253 19.32 -2.54 -19.78
N LYS A 254 19.99 -2.37 -20.92
CA LYS A 254 21.18 -1.53 -21.04
C LYS A 254 20.89 -0.08 -20.66
N LYS A 255 19.78 0.48 -21.15
CA LYS A 255 19.35 1.84 -20.79
C LYS A 255 19.10 1.96 -19.28
N MET A 256 18.46 0.96 -18.67
CA MET A 256 18.23 0.95 -17.21
C MET A 256 19.55 0.84 -16.42
N ALA A 257 20.51 0.07 -16.92
CA ALA A 257 21.83 -0.07 -16.30
C ALA A 257 22.59 1.28 -16.29
N GLU A 258 22.56 1.99 -17.42
CA GLU A 258 23.15 3.33 -17.56
C GLU A 258 22.50 4.37 -16.63
N LYS A 259 21.18 4.23 -16.39
CA LYS A 259 20.43 5.07 -15.46
C LYS A 259 20.78 4.79 -13.98
N GLY A 260 21.16 3.57 -13.64
CA GLY A 260 21.66 3.20 -12.31
C GLY A 260 21.02 1.96 -11.67
N VAL A 261 20.26 1.15 -12.42
CA VAL A 261 19.85 -0.18 -11.96
C VAL A 261 21.09 -1.06 -11.86
N ALA A 262 21.23 -1.79 -10.75
CA ALA A 262 22.46 -2.54 -10.44
C ALA A 262 22.27 -4.06 -10.44
N ILE A 263 21.02 -4.53 -10.35
CA ILE A 263 20.67 -5.94 -10.28
C ILE A 263 19.60 -6.22 -11.34
N PHE A 264 19.81 -7.26 -12.14
CA PHE A 264 18.89 -7.66 -13.22
C PHE A 264 18.55 -9.14 -13.13
N GLY A 265 17.46 -9.54 -13.77
CA GLY A 265 17.10 -10.93 -13.99
C GLY A 265 15.90 -10.99 -14.93
N GLY A 266 15.19 -12.12 -14.93
CA GLY A 266 13.96 -12.29 -15.69
C GLY A 266 12.81 -12.82 -14.84
N CYS A 267 11.58 -12.44 -15.20
CA CYS A 267 10.37 -13.02 -14.63
C CYS A 267 9.66 -13.86 -15.71
N CYS A 268 8.32 -13.84 -15.79
CA CYS A 268 7.56 -14.72 -16.67
C CYS A 268 7.97 -14.60 -18.15
N GLY A 269 8.10 -15.75 -18.82
CA GLY A 269 8.50 -15.84 -20.23
C GLY A 269 10.00 -15.82 -20.49
N THR A 270 10.81 -15.43 -19.51
CA THR A 270 12.28 -15.45 -19.66
C THR A 270 12.84 -16.85 -19.51
N ASN A 271 13.91 -17.15 -20.25
CA ASN A 271 14.59 -18.44 -20.28
C ASN A 271 16.12 -18.21 -20.26
N PRO A 272 16.96 -19.26 -20.26
CA PRO A 272 18.42 -19.10 -20.22
C PRO A 272 19.02 -18.20 -21.30
N ASP A 273 18.43 -18.11 -22.50
CA ASP A 273 18.93 -17.26 -23.59
C ASP A 273 18.83 -15.77 -23.24
N PHE A 274 17.81 -15.36 -22.49
CA PHE A 274 17.67 -13.98 -22.00
C PHE A 274 18.76 -13.65 -20.99
N ILE A 275 19.00 -14.55 -20.03
CA ILE A 275 20.03 -14.36 -19.00
C ILE A 275 21.43 -14.26 -19.64
N LYS A 276 21.72 -15.13 -20.62
CA LYS A 276 22.95 -15.07 -21.40
C LYS A 276 23.10 -13.74 -22.15
N ALA A 277 22.04 -13.30 -22.83
CA ALA A 277 22.05 -12.04 -23.57
C ALA A 277 22.29 -10.83 -22.64
N ILE A 278 21.68 -10.82 -21.44
CA ILE A 278 21.93 -9.77 -20.43
C ILE A 278 23.40 -9.81 -20.00
N LYS A 279 23.93 -10.99 -19.67
CA LYS A 279 25.31 -11.15 -19.20
C LYS A 279 26.32 -10.61 -20.21
N GLU A 280 26.20 -11.01 -21.48
CA GLU A 280 27.10 -10.62 -22.55
C GLU A 280 27.13 -9.09 -22.76
N ASN A 281 25.97 -8.44 -22.67
CA ASN A 281 25.86 -7.00 -22.92
C ASN A 281 26.25 -6.14 -21.71
N LEU A 282 26.01 -6.61 -20.48
CA LEU A 282 26.37 -5.87 -19.26
C LEU A 282 27.85 -6.00 -18.87
N ASN A 283 28.58 -7.02 -19.36
CA ASN A 283 30.01 -7.19 -19.07
C ASN A 283 30.87 -5.98 -19.49
N SER A 284 30.40 -5.20 -20.46
CA SER A 284 31.08 -3.98 -20.94
C SER A 284 30.82 -2.74 -20.07
N LEU A 285 29.89 -2.82 -19.12
CA LEU A 285 29.45 -1.71 -18.28
C LEU A 285 29.82 -1.94 -16.81
N LYS A 286 29.81 -0.87 -16.02
CA LYS A 286 29.91 -0.93 -14.56
C LYS A 286 28.66 -0.33 -13.91
N PRO A 287 28.20 -0.87 -12.77
CA PRO A 287 27.08 -0.29 -12.03
C PRO A 287 27.37 1.15 -11.64
N LYS A 288 26.41 2.04 -11.87
CA LYS A 288 26.47 3.42 -11.40
C LYS A 288 26.05 3.46 -9.93
N LYS A 289 26.90 4.01 -9.06
CA LYS A 289 26.54 4.24 -7.67
C LYS A 289 25.48 5.34 -7.56
N LEU A 290 24.37 5.04 -6.90
CA LEU A 290 23.34 6.04 -6.63
C LEU A 290 23.86 7.07 -5.61
N SER A 291 23.66 8.35 -5.91
CA SER A 291 24.10 9.48 -5.07
C SER A 291 22.94 10.36 -4.62
N ASN A 292 21.72 9.81 -4.60
CA ASN A 292 20.53 10.57 -4.24
C ASN A 292 20.58 11.00 -2.78
N LYS A 293 20.19 12.25 -2.51
CA LYS A 293 19.96 12.71 -1.15
C LYS A 293 18.66 12.10 -0.64
N ARG A 294 18.67 11.64 0.61
CA ARG A 294 17.45 11.16 1.25
C ARG A 294 16.51 12.32 1.53
N LEU A 295 15.22 12.05 1.36
CA LEU A 295 14.15 13.02 1.55
C LEU A 295 13.54 12.83 2.94
N THR A 296 13.18 13.93 3.61
CA THR A 296 12.33 13.87 4.80
C THR A 296 10.89 13.60 4.36
N THR A 297 10.37 12.43 4.70
CA THR A 297 9.10 11.92 4.18
C THR A 297 8.24 11.28 5.24
N ALA A 298 6.93 11.48 5.12
CA ALA A 298 5.90 10.67 5.77
C ALA A 298 5.04 10.05 4.68
N CYS A 299 4.64 8.79 4.83
CA CYS A 299 3.92 8.04 3.80
C CYS A 299 2.70 7.36 4.39
N SER A 300 1.56 7.47 3.70
CA SER A 300 0.48 6.50 3.79
C SER A 300 0.80 5.31 2.87
N SER A 301 -0.18 4.44 2.63
CA SER A 301 -0.06 3.34 1.69
C SER A 301 0.00 3.78 0.21
N THR A 302 -0.53 4.97 -0.11
CA THR A 302 -0.73 5.44 -1.49
C THR A 302 -0.21 6.85 -1.78
N LYS A 303 0.28 7.56 -0.76
CA LYS A 303 0.77 8.94 -0.89
C LYS A 303 1.99 9.19 -0.02
N THR A 304 3.01 9.81 -0.62
CA THR A 304 4.16 10.36 0.09
C THR A 304 4.00 11.87 0.27
N VAL A 305 4.23 12.35 1.48
CA VAL A 305 4.38 13.77 1.81
C VAL A 305 5.86 14.05 2.06
N ILE A 306 6.45 14.91 1.23
CA ILE A 306 7.84 15.36 1.36
C ILE A 306 7.84 16.66 2.18
N ILE A 307 8.58 16.67 3.29
CA ILE A 307 8.64 17.80 4.21
C ILE A 307 9.85 18.68 3.89
N GLY A 308 9.64 20.00 3.83
CA GLY A 308 10.68 21.01 3.68
C GLY A 308 11.06 21.36 2.24
N GLN A 309 10.28 20.93 1.24
CA GLN A 309 10.22 21.56 -0.09
C GLN A 309 9.19 22.69 -0.12
N GLU A 310 8.07 22.45 0.57
CA GLU A 310 6.99 23.40 0.82
C GLU A 310 6.47 23.17 2.25
N VAL A 311 5.69 24.12 2.75
CA VAL A 311 5.05 24.01 4.08
C VAL A 311 4.01 22.89 4.05
N LYS A 312 4.09 21.98 5.04
CA LYS A 312 3.18 20.85 5.20
C LYS A 312 2.39 20.91 6.49
N ILE A 313 1.07 20.80 6.41
CA ILE A 313 0.19 21.03 7.54
C ILE A 313 -0.08 19.71 8.27
N ILE A 314 0.17 19.70 9.58
CA ILE A 314 -0.16 18.58 10.45
C ILE A 314 -1.43 18.93 11.23
N GLY A 315 -2.52 18.22 10.93
CA GLY A 315 -3.82 18.47 11.54
C GLY A 315 -3.90 17.96 12.98
N GLU A 316 -4.19 18.85 13.94
CA GLU A 316 -4.14 18.57 15.39
C GLU A 316 -5.46 18.10 16.02
N ARG A 317 -6.53 17.92 15.22
CA ARG A 317 -7.87 17.82 15.83
C ARG A 317 -8.16 16.50 16.55
N ILE A 318 -7.49 15.42 16.20
CA ILE A 318 -7.69 14.10 16.82
C ILE A 318 -6.80 14.01 18.06
N ASN A 319 -7.19 14.79 19.08
CA ASN A 319 -6.54 14.84 20.38
C ASN A 319 -7.62 15.08 21.46
N PRO A 320 -7.83 14.15 22.42
CA PRO A 320 -8.90 14.26 23.41
C PRO A 320 -8.70 15.39 24.42
N THR A 321 -7.52 16.00 24.49
CA THR A 321 -7.20 17.08 25.44
C THR A 321 -8.14 18.27 25.25
N GLY A 322 -8.92 18.58 26.28
CA GLY A 322 -9.93 19.65 26.25
C GLY A 322 -11.18 19.40 25.38
N LYS A 323 -11.31 18.25 24.69
CA LYS A 323 -12.40 17.98 23.75
C LYS A 323 -13.42 16.95 24.27
N LYS A 324 -14.51 17.44 24.89
CA LYS A 324 -15.55 16.58 25.50
C LYS A 324 -16.12 15.53 24.54
N LYS A 325 -16.47 15.91 23.31
CA LYS A 325 -17.06 14.99 22.30
C LYS A 325 -16.10 13.87 21.88
N LEU A 326 -14.83 14.19 21.64
CA LEU A 326 -13.83 13.18 21.30
C LEU A 326 -13.55 12.25 22.47
N LYS A 327 -13.52 12.77 23.71
CA LYS A 327 -13.41 11.94 24.92
C LYS A 327 -14.57 10.95 25.03
N GLU A 328 -15.80 11.42 24.81
CA GLU A 328 -16.98 10.56 24.83
C GLU A 328 -16.93 9.51 23.73
N ALA A 329 -16.57 9.89 22.51
CA ALA A 329 -16.41 8.97 21.38
C ALA A 329 -15.39 7.87 21.65
N LEU A 330 -14.24 8.19 22.28
CA LEU A 330 -13.24 7.20 22.66
C LEU A 330 -13.76 6.23 23.74
N LYS A 331 -14.54 6.72 24.71
CA LYS A 331 -15.14 5.88 25.76
C LYS A 331 -16.22 4.94 25.21
N THR A 332 -17.02 5.41 24.25
CA THR A 332 -18.10 4.64 23.64
C THR A 332 -17.67 3.80 22.43
N ASN A 333 -16.38 3.78 22.09
CA ASN A 333 -15.83 3.18 20.87
C ASN A 333 -16.48 3.69 19.57
N ASN A 334 -16.93 4.95 19.54
CA ASN A 334 -17.44 5.59 18.33
C ASN A 334 -16.28 6.01 17.41
N ILE A 335 -15.78 5.05 16.62
CA ILE A 335 -14.67 5.26 15.67
C ILE A 335 -15.11 6.14 14.50
N ASP A 336 -16.39 6.09 14.10
CA ASP A 336 -16.95 6.92 13.02
C ASP A 336 -16.79 8.42 13.30
N TYR A 337 -16.91 8.85 14.56
CA TYR A 337 -16.60 10.23 14.95
C TYR A 337 -15.14 10.61 14.67
N ILE A 338 -14.18 9.74 15.01
CA ILE A 338 -12.74 9.96 14.80
C ILE A 338 -12.43 10.05 13.30
N ILE A 339 -12.98 9.12 12.54
CA ILE A 339 -12.92 9.10 11.07
C ILE A 339 -13.47 10.40 10.49
N SER A 340 -14.61 10.88 11.00
CA SER A 340 -15.22 12.11 10.52
C SER A 340 -14.32 13.33 10.73
N GLU A 341 -13.65 13.42 11.89
CA GLU A 341 -12.67 14.48 12.16
C GLU A 341 -11.45 14.37 11.24
N ALA A 342 -10.99 13.14 10.92
CA ALA A 342 -9.91 12.92 9.96
C ALA A 342 -10.28 13.42 8.55
N ILE A 343 -11.49 13.09 8.07
CA ILE A 343 -11.99 13.52 6.76
C ILE A 343 -12.14 15.04 6.70
N VAL A 344 -12.69 15.66 7.74
CA VAL A 344 -12.86 17.11 7.82
C VAL A 344 -11.51 17.82 7.74
N GLN A 345 -10.50 17.33 8.47
CA GLN A 345 -9.15 17.89 8.43
C GLN A 345 -8.50 17.72 7.05
N LYS A 346 -8.61 16.54 6.43
CA LYS A 346 -8.13 16.30 5.06
C LYS A 346 -8.77 17.29 4.08
N LYS A 347 -10.10 17.45 4.12
CA LYS A 347 -10.84 18.38 3.24
C LYS A 347 -10.45 19.84 3.48
N ALA A 348 -10.10 20.19 4.73
CA ALA A 348 -9.64 21.52 5.09
C ALA A 348 -8.19 21.81 4.65
N GLY A 349 -7.44 20.79 4.19
CA GLY A 349 -6.09 20.94 3.65
C GLY A 349 -4.98 20.39 4.53
N ALA A 350 -5.26 19.51 5.49
CA ALA A 350 -4.21 18.78 6.20
C ALA A 350 -3.43 17.86 5.25
N ASP A 351 -2.11 17.95 5.30
CA ASP A 351 -1.20 17.05 4.57
C ASP A 351 -0.92 15.77 5.38
N ILE A 352 -0.90 15.88 6.71
CA ILE A 352 -0.63 14.82 7.68
C ILE A 352 -1.63 14.96 8.82
N LEU A 353 -2.01 13.86 9.49
CA LEU A 353 -2.87 13.91 10.68
C LEU A 353 -2.14 13.46 11.94
N ASP A 354 -2.17 14.29 12.97
CA ASP A 354 -1.78 13.91 14.33
C ASP A 354 -2.90 13.09 14.99
N ILE A 355 -2.52 11.94 15.53
CA ILE A 355 -3.41 11.00 16.20
C ILE A 355 -2.93 10.78 17.63
N ASN A 356 -3.59 11.48 18.56
CA ASN A 356 -3.42 11.29 19.99
C ASN A 356 -4.71 10.69 20.56
N LEU A 357 -4.60 9.54 21.22
CA LEU A 357 -5.75 8.85 21.83
C LEU A 357 -5.56 8.67 23.34
N GLY A 358 -4.66 9.46 23.95
CA GLY A 358 -4.29 9.36 25.35
C GLY A 358 -5.45 9.71 26.28
N LEU A 359 -6.07 8.69 26.86
CA LEU A 359 -7.06 8.84 27.94
C LEU A 359 -6.80 7.81 29.04
N PRO A 360 -6.77 8.21 30.33
CA PRO A 360 -6.52 7.28 31.43
C PRO A 360 -7.55 6.14 31.55
N GLU A 361 -8.77 6.36 31.04
CA GLU A 361 -9.91 5.46 31.20
C GLU A 361 -9.98 4.35 30.12
N ILE A 362 -9.10 4.36 29.12
CA ILE A 362 -9.13 3.39 28.01
C ILE A 362 -7.80 2.68 27.85
N ASP A 363 -7.83 1.50 27.23
CA ASP A 363 -6.62 0.87 26.71
C ASP A 363 -6.19 1.59 25.42
N GLU A 364 -5.26 2.52 25.59
CA GLU A 364 -4.68 3.32 24.50
C GLU A 364 -4.03 2.45 23.41
N ARG A 365 -3.41 1.31 23.78
CA ARG A 365 -2.76 0.43 22.81
C ARG A 365 -3.80 -0.22 21.91
N GLU A 366 -4.83 -0.84 22.50
CA GLU A 366 -5.91 -1.48 21.74
C GLU A 366 -6.70 -0.48 20.91
N MET A 367 -6.99 0.71 21.45
CA MET A 367 -7.70 1.77 20.74
C MET A 367 -6.88 2.28 19.56
N MET A 368 -5.57 2.53 19.75
CA MET A 368 -4.67 2.97 18.68
C MET A 368 -4.63 1.97 17.53
N LYS A 369 -4.59 0.66 17.82
CA LYS A 369 -4.63 -0.37 16.77
C LYS A 369 -5.91 -0.30 15.94
N LYS A 370 -7.07 -0.21 16.59
CA LYS A 370 -8.37 -0.13 15.91
C LYS A 370 -8.46 1.14 15.06
N VAL A 371 -8.12 2.29 15.62
CA VAL A 371 -8.20 3.58 14.93
C VAL A 371 -7.26 3.65 13.74
N ILE A 372 -6.01 3.20 13.86
CA ILE A 372 -5.07 3.17 12.73
C ILE A 372 -5.59 2.28 11.59
N LEU A 373 -6.05 1.07 11.92
CA LEU A 373 -6.57 0.12 10.92
C LEU A 373 -7.75 0.71 10.14
N GLU A 374 -8.65 1.40 10.84
CA GLU A 374 -9.81 2.04 10.23
C GLU A 374 -9.43 3.28 9.40
N LEU A 375 -8.60 4.16 9.95
CA LEU A 375 -8.15 5.38 9.27
C LEU A 375 -7.43 5.06 7.95
N GLN A 376 -6.46 4.14 7.96
CA GLN A 376 -5.70 3.81 6.75
C GLN A 376 -6.54 3.18 5.62
N GLY A 377 -7.76 2.72 5.93
CA GLY A 377 -8.73 2.25 4.93
C GLY A 377 -9.54 3.37 4.27
N ILE A 378 -9.53 4.59 4.83
CA ILE A 378 -10.31 5.74 4.33
C ILE A 378 -9.40 6.82 3.78
N ILE A 379 -8.46 7.27 4.60
CA ILE A 379 -7.62 8.41 4.30
C ILE A 379 -6.33 7.95 3.62
N ASP A 380 -5.86 8.76 2.69
CA ASP A 380 -4.65 8.58 1.91
C ASP A 380 -3.51 9.49 2.40
N ILE A 381 -3.73 10.30 3.45
CA ILE A 381 -2.70 11.17 4.01
C ILE A 381 -1.94 10.45 5.15
N PRO A 382 -0.63 10.71 5.33
CA PRO A 382 0.16 10.06 6.36
C PRO A 382 -0.30 10.37 7.79
N LEU A 383 0.06 9.50 8.73
CA LEU A 383 -0.23 9.65 10.15
C LEU A 383 1.00 10.03 10.96
N GLN A 384 0.81 10.97 11.87
CA GLN A 384 1.68 11.23 13.02
C GLN A 384 1.08 10.54 14.24
N ILE A 385 1.83 9.60 14.80
CA ILE A 385 1.41 8.79 15.95
C ILE A 385 1.88 9.49 17.23
N ASP A 386 0.94 10.01 18.01
CA ASP A 386 1.19 10.74 19.25
C ASP A 386 0.81 9.91 20.49
N SER A 387 1.82 9.57 21.29
CA SER A 387 1.64 8.90 22.58
C SER A 387 2.82 9.14 23.52
N MET A 388 2.55 9.14 24.83
CA MET A 388 3.59 9.19 25.86
C MET A 388 4.21 7.81 26.16
N LYS A 389 3.61 6.73 25.63
CA LYS A 389 3.97 5.34 25.92
C LYS A 389 4.72 4.71 24.74
N SER A 390 5.98 4.33 24.95
CA SER A 390 6.82 3.75 23.90
C SER A 390 6.26 2.43 23.34
N ASP A 391 5.57 1.65 24.16
CA ASP A 391 4.94 0.39 23.75
C ASP A 391 3.70 0.62 22.87
N VAL A 392 2.94 1.69 23.09
CA VAL A 392 1.86 2.11 22.19
C VAL A 392 2.43 2.57 20.85
N ILE A 393 3.51 3.38 20.88
CA ILE A 393 4.19 3.83 19.67
C ILE A 393 4.71 2.64 18.86
N GLU A 394 5.42 1.69 19.48
CA GLU A 394 5.96 0.54 18.76
C GLU A 394 4.85 -0.29 18.11
N GLU A 395 3.77 -0.57 18.84
CA GLU A 395 2.63 -1.31 18.31
C GLU A 395 2.00 -0.59 17.12
N ALA A 396 1.72 0.70 17.26
CA ALA A 396 1.12 1.54 16.23
C ALA A 396 1.98 1.61 14.96
N VAL A 397 3.28 1.87 15.11
CA VAL A 397 4.22 1.99 13.99
C VAL A 397 4.42 0.64 13.30
N ARG A 398 4.36 -0.48 14.03
CA ARG A 398 4.46 -1.83 13.47
C ARG A 398 3.34 -2.12 12.49
N ILE A 399 2.09 -1.84 12.87
CA ILE A 399 0.90 -2.14 12.06
C ILE A 399 0.54 -1.02 11.06
N TYR A 400 1.19 0.14 11.11
CA TYR A 400 0.84 1.22 10.19
C TYR A 400 1.24 0.88 8.74
N ASN A 401 0.32 0.98 7.79
CA ASN A 401 0.63 0.77 6.37
C ASN A 401 1.24 2.04 5.74
N GLY A 402 2.55 2.22 5.96
CA GLY A 402 3.30 3.39 5.48
C GLY A 402 4.51 3.70 6.35
N LYS A 403 5.02 4.94 6.23
CA LYS A 403 6.11 5.52 7.03
C LYS A 403 5.54 6.61 7.93
N PRO A 404 5.34 6.37 9.23
CA PRO A 404 4.71 7.34 10.12
C PRO A 404 5.70 8.40 10.61
N ILE A 405 5.16 9.45 11.24
CA ILE A 405 5.91 10.33 12.13
C ILE A 405 5.63 9.90 13.57
N ILE A 406 6.67 9.71 14.38
CA ILE A 406 6.56 9.45 15.82
C ILE A 406 6.56 10.79 16.56
N ASN A 407 5.49 11.06 17.30
CA ASN A 407 5.38 12.18 18.24
C ASN A 407 5.37 11.61 19.67
N SER A 408 6.44 11.70 20.45
CA SER A 408 7.73 12.35 20.16
C SER A 408 8.87 11.71 20.96
N VAL A 409 10.09 12.17 20.69
CA VAL A 409 11.29 11.98 21.53
C VAL A 409 11.71 13.32 22.11
N ASN A 410 12.31 13.32 23.30
CA ASN A 410 12.94 14.50 23.88
C ASN A 410 14.42 14.21 24.22
N GLY A 411 15.16 15.25 24.58
CA GLY A 411 16.59 15.20 24.91
C GLY A 411 16.96 14.44 26.18
N LYS A 412 15.99 13.86 26.90
CA LYS A 412 16.27 12.98 28.04
C LYS A 412 16.80 11.64 27.56
N ILE A 413 17.87 11.14 28.20
CA ILE A 413 18.49 9.85 27.84
C ILE A 413 17.48 8.70 27.88
N SER A 414 16.56 8.69 28.85
CA SER A 414 15.53 7.67 28.99
C SER A 414 14.50 7.67 27.86
N SER A 415 14.19 8.84 27.28
CA SER A 415 13.30 8.97 26.13
C SER A 415 13.99 8.48 24.86
N MET A 416 15.20 8.99 24.58
CA MET A 416 16.00 8.63 23.42
C MET A 416 16.28 7.11 23.33
N LYS A 417 16.63 6.48 24.47
CA LYS A 417 16.86 5.03 24.57
C LYS A 417 15.65 4.19 24.18
N LYS A 418 14.43 4.68 24.39
CA LYS A 418 13.19 3.96 24.07
C LYS A 418 12.75 4.19 22.62
N ILE A 419 12.85 5.43 22.13
CA ILE A 419 12.24 5.82 20.84
C ILE A 419 13.17 5.60 19.64
N PHE A 420 14.48 5.87 19.74
CA PHE A 420 15.37 5.72 18.59
C PHE A 420 15.50 4.29 18.06
N PRO A 421 15.51 3.23 18.88
CA PRO A 421 15.44 1.86 18.37
C PRO A 421 14.18 1.60 17.53
N ILE A 422 13.02 2.11 17.97
CA ILE A 422 11.74 1.99 17.25
C ILE A 422 11.83 2.75 15.92
N ALA A 423 12.28 4.01 15.95
CA ALA A 423 12.43 4.84 14.77
C ALA A 423 13.39 4.22 13.74
N LYS A 424 14.51 3.64 14.20
CA LYS A 424 15.47 2.94 13.36
C LYS A 424 14.86 1.69 12.72
N LYS A 425 14.18 0.87 13.52
CA LYS A 425 13.62 -0.42 13.11
C LYS A 425 12.55 -0.26 12.02
N TYR A 426 11.68 0.73 12.16
CA TYR A 426 10.58 0.95 11.23
C TYR A 426 10.84 2.07 10.21
N GLY A 427 12.02 2.69 10.27
CA GLY A 427 12.41 3.79 9.40
C GLY A 427 11.56 5.06 9.57
N ALA A 428 10.91 5.26 10.72
CA ALA A 428 9.97 6.35 10.95
C ALA A 428 10.69 7.72 11.07
N CYS A 429 9.98 8.79 10.74
CA CYS A 429 10.37 10.14 11.12
C CYS A 429 10.06 10.36 12.60
N VAL A 430 10.78 11.24 13.29
CA VAL A 430 10.62 11.47 14.74
C VAL A 430 10.61 12.97 15.03
N ILE A 431 9.59 13.42 15.75
CA ILE A 431 9.55 14.75 16.36
C ILE A 431 10.45 14.78 17.58
N CYS A 432 11.42 15.68 17.56
CA CYS A 432 12.48 15.85 18.54
C CYS A 432 12.24 17.15 19.33
N LEU A 433 11.68 17.02 20.53
CA LEU A 433 11.39 18.14 21.40
C LEU A 433 12.65 18.65 22.08
N CYS A 434 12.93 19.96 22.01
CA CYS A 434 14.03 20.64 22.70
C CYS A 434 13.78 20.77 24.22
N LEU A 435 13.64 19.63 24.89
CA LEU A 435 13.45 19.45 26.33
C LEU A 435 14.42 18.35 26.79
N ASP A 436 15.18 18.57 27.85
CA ASP A 436 16.07 17.54 28.42
C ASP A 436 15.87 17.36 29.93
N GLU A 437 16.87 16.80 30.62
CA GLU A 437 16.84 16.59 32.07
C GLU A 437 16.71 17.89 32.88
N GLU A 438 17.25 19.00 32.38
CA GLU A 438 17.22 20.31 33.05
C GLU A 438 15.94 21.09 32.76
N GLY A 439 15.12 20.62 31.82
CA GLY A 439 13.84 21.22 31.47
C GLY A 439 13.84 21.83 30.07
N LEU A 440 13.04 22.89 29.91
CA LEU A 440 12.82 23.56 28.63
C LEU A 440 13.98 24.53 28.36
N GLY A 441 14.52 24.52 27.14
CA GLY A 441 15.50 25.53 26.75
C GLY A 441 14.82 26.89 26.57
N GLU A 442 15.15 27.87 27.42
CA GLU A 442 14.59 29.24 27.36
C GLU A 442 15.32 30.13 26.35
N THR A 443 16.62 29.90 26.12
CA THR A 443 17.45 30.66 25.17
C THR A 443 17.67 29.90 23.86
N VAL A 444 18.05 30.63 22.80
CA VAL A 444 18.41 30.05 21.50
C VAL A 444 19.57 29.07 21.62
N GLU A 445 20.62 29.44 22.37
CA GLU A 445 21.81 28.62 22.58
C GLU A 445 21.45 27.30 23.25
N ARG A 446 20.60 27.34 24.28
CA ARG A 446 20.19 26.14 25.00
C ARG A 446 19.35 25.22 24.12
N LYS A 447 18.45 25.76 23.30
CA LYS A 447 17.67 24.97 22.33
C LYS A 447 18.58 24.31 21.28
N LEU A 448 19.63 25.00 20.82
CA LEU A 448 20.62 24.46 19.88
C LEU A 448 21.43 23.32 20.50
N GLU A 449 21.88 23.45 21.75
CA GLU A 449 22.60 22.40 22.48
C GLU A 449 21.76 21.13 22.61
N ILE A 450 20.48 21.27 22.99
CA ILE A 450 19.57 20.12 23.13
C ILE A 450 19.33 19.47 21.76
N ALA A 451 19.09 20.26 20.71
CA ALA A 451 18.93 19.74 19.35
C ALA A 451 20.19 18.98 18.89
N GLU A 452 21.39 19.52 19.13
CA GLU A 452 22.67 18.89 18.80
C GLU A 452 22.85 17.56 19.54
N LYS A 453 22.54 17.52 20.85
CA LYS A 453 22.56 16.29 21.66
C LYS A 453 21.64 15.22 21.06
N ILE A 454 20.41 15.58 20.69
CA ILE A 454 19.42 14.67 20.10
C ILE A 454 19.93 14.14 18.74
N ILE A 455 20.40 15.02 17.85
CA ILE A 455 20.88 14.65 16.52
C ILE A 455 22.07 13.69 16.60
N ASN A 456 23.06 14.00 17.44
CA ASN A 456 24.24 13.15 17.61
C ASN A 456 23.86 11.79 18.21
N THR A 457 22.92 11.76 19.15
CA THR A 457 22.43 10.50 19.74
C THR A 457 21.67 9.68 18.70
N ALA A 458 20.78 10.29 17.93
CA ALA A 458 20.03 9.63 16.86
C ALA A 458 20.97 8.95 15.84
N LYS A 459 22.04 9.67 15.44
CA LYS A 459 23.08 9.15 14.56
C LYS A 459 23.79 7.92 15.14
N ALA A 460 24.08 7.90 16.44
CA ALA A 460 24.65 6.74 17.12
C ALA A 460 23.73 5.49 17.10
N TYR A 461 22.40 5.70 17.10
CA TYR A 461 21.41 4.63 16.88
C TYR A 461 21.19 4.29 15.40
N GLY A 462 21.88 4.98 14.48
CA GLY A 462 21.73 4.80 13.04
C GLY A 462 20.44 5.40 12.47
N VAL A 463 19.75 6.26 13.22
CA VAL A 463 18.63 7.06 12.73
C VAL A 463 19.20 8.21 11.88
N PRO A 464 18.82 8.29 10.60
CA PRO A 464 19.34 9.33 9.73
C PRO A 464 18.83 10.74 10.10
N GLU A 465 19.63 11.78 9.84
CA GLU A 465 19.28 13.17 10.15
C GLU A 465 18.02 13.61 9.41
N GLU A 466 17.78 13.15 8.18
CA GLU A 466 16.59 13.50 7.41
C GLU A 466 15.28 12.95 8.00
N ASN A 467 15.35 12.00 8.94
CA ASN A 467 14.19 11.51 9.67
C ASN A 467 13.91 12.31 10.95
N LEU A 468 14.71 13.33 11.28
CA LEU A 468 14.55 14.15 12.48
C LEU A 468 13.79 15.44 12.16
N LEU A 469 12.70 15.66 12.89
CA LEU A 469 11.89 16.88 12.86
C LEU A 469 12.09 17.61 14.19
N ILE A 470 12.80 18.73 14.23
CA ILE A 470 13.08 19.43 15.49
C ILE A 470 11.91 20.34 15.86
N ASP A 471 11.38 20.17 17.08
CA ASP A 471 10.44 21.08 17.71
C ASP A 471 11.17 21.90 18.78
N CYS A 472 11.32 23.19 18.53
CA CYS A 472 11.99 24.12 19.44
C CYS A 472 11.18 24.43 20.70
N LEU A 473 9.95 23.92 20.80
CA LEU A 473 8.95 24.14 21.82
C LEU A 473 8.56 25.62 21.97
N THR A 474 7.27 25.88 21.77
CA THR A 474 6.71 27.21 22.02
C THR A 474 6.18 27.29 23.45
N LEU A 475 6.69 28.25 24.22
CA LEU A 475 6.16 28.59 25.55
C LEU A 475 4.98 29.56 25.42
N THR A 476 4.15 29.62 26.47
CA THR A 476 2.96 30.47 26.48
C THR A 476 3.34 31.93 26.68
N VAL A 477 2.87 32.82 25.80
CA VAL A 477 3.16 34.27 25.86
C VAL A 477 2.76 34.87 27.20
N SER A 478 1.66 34.39 27.78
CA SER A 478 1.14 34.88 29.07
C SER A 478 2.09 34.66 30.25
N THR A 479 3.00 33.69 30.17
CA THR A 479 3.93 33.36 31.27
C THR A 479 5.39 33.61 30.93
N SER A 480 5.75 33.49 29.65
CA SER A 480 7.15 33.41 29.19
C SER A 480 7.38 34.27 27.94
N GLN A 481 6.83 35.49 27.91
CA GLN A 481 6.81 36.36 26.72
C GLN A 481 8.18 36.57 26.07
N GLU A 482 9.25 36.71 26.86
CA GLU A 482 10.62 36.94 26.38
C GLU A 482 11.15 35.79 25.52
N THR A 483 10.71 34.55 25.77
CA THR A 483 11.20 33.34 25.09
C THR A 483 10.56 33.08 23.72
N VAL A 484 9.46 33.78 23.40
CA VAL A 484 8.65 33.50 22.19
C VAL A 484 9.44 33.78 20.92
N LEU A 485 10.19 34.88 20.88
CA LEU A 485 11.06 35.20 19.75
C LEU A 485 12.33 34.34 19.73
N GLU A 486 12.81 33.90 20.89
CA GLU A 486 13.96 32.98 21.00
C GLU A 486 13.64 31.63 20.32
N THR A 487 12.43 31.10 20.48
CA THR A 487 12.00 29.90 19.74
C THR A 487 12.06 30.10 18.21
N LEU A 488 11.65 31.26 17.70
CA LEU A 488 11.69 31.54 16.26
C LEU A 488 13.12 31.69 15.73
N LYS A 489 13.99 32.38 16.47
CA LYS A 489 15.41 32.48 16.14
C LYS A 489 16.09 31.10 16.13
N ALA A 490 15.76 30.24 17.09
CA ALA A 490 16.28 28.88 17.16
C ALA A 490 15.89 28.03 15.93
N ILE A 491 14.63 28.14 15.45
CA ILE A 491 14.18 27.47 14.22
C ILE A 491 15.11 27.81 13.04
N LYS A 492 15.40 29.09 12.84
CA LYS A 492 16.28 29.55 11.77
C LYS A 492 17.70 28.99 11.92
N MET A 493 18.29 29.11 13.11
CA MET A 493 19.66 28.66 13.36
C MET A 493 19.82 27.13 13.23
N ILE A 494 18.83 26.36 13.69
CA ILE A 494 18.85 24.90 13.56
C ILE A 494 18.84 24.49 12.08
N LYS A 495 18.01 25.13 11.24
CA LYS A 495 17.96 24.85 9.79
C LYS A 495 19.23 25.25 9.06
N GLU A 496 19.89 26.32 9.48
CA GLU A 496 21.14 26.78 8.88
C GLU A 496 22.32 25.86 9.28
N LYS A 497 22.34 25.37 10.53
CA LYS A 497 23.43 24.54 11.06
C LYS A 497 23.29 23.05 10.69
N TYR A 498 22.07 22.53 10.63
CA TYR A 498 21.80 21.10 10.45
C TYR A 498 20.86 20.83 9.28
N ASN A 499 21.03 19.68 8.61
CA ASN A 499 20.15 19.24 7.53
C ASN A 499 18.89 18.55 8.07
N VAL A 500 18.18 19.21 9.00
CA VAL A 500 16.94 18.74 9.62
C VAL A 500 15.77 19.62 9.21
N LYS A 501 14.55 19.13 9.42
CA LYS A 501 13.34 19.94 9.25
C LYS A 501 12.77 20.35 10.60
N THR A 502 11.93 21.36 10.60
CA THR A 502 11.37 21.96 11.81
C THR A 502 9.85 21.80 11.85
N VAL A 503 9.36 21.47 13.04
CA VAL A 503 7.94 21.28 13.35
C VAL A 503 7.60 22.12 14.56
N LEU A 504 6.36 22.61 14.67
CA LEU A 504 5.97 23.46 15.80
C LEU A 504 4.47 23.39 16.06
N GLY A 505 4.09 23.13 17.31
CA GLY A 505 2.73 23.36 17.81
C GLY A 505 2.44 24.84 18.01
N ALA A 506 2.13 25.56 16.93
CA ALA A 506 1.91 27.02 16.95
C ALA A 506 0.71 27.43 17.83
N SER A 507 -0.28 26.54 18.02
CA SER A 507 -1.46 26.78 18.84
C SER A 507 -1.17 27.00 20.34
N ASN A 508 0.00 26.56 20.82
CA ASN A 508 0.37 26.61 22.24
C ASN A 508 0.72 28.02 22.72
N VAL A 509 1.15 28.91 21.82
CA VAL A 509 1.62 30.27 22.14
C VAL A 509 0.59 31.11 22.89
N SER A 510 -0.70 30.87 22.65
CA SER A 510 -1.81 31.73 23.10
C SER A 510 -2.57 31.22 24.33
N TYR A 511 -2.14 30.12 24.97
CA TYR A 511 -2.87 29.61 26.15
C TYR A 511 -2.97 30.67 27.25
N GLY A 512 -4.18 30.80 27.80
CA GLY A 512 -4.50 31.77 28.86
C GLY A 512 -4.82 33.19 28.39
N LEU A 513 -4.78 33.48 27.08
CA LEU A 513 -5.03 34.83 26.55
C LEU A 513 -6.39 34.94 25.83
N PRO A 514 -7.05 36.13 25.87
CA PRO A 514 -8.22 36.41 25.04
C PRO A 514 -7.82 36.49 23.55
N ASN A 515 -8.80 36.29 22.67
CA ASN A 515 -8.61 36.33 21.21
C ASN A 515 -7.39 35.53 20.70
N ARG A 516 -7.26 34.28 21.17
CA ARG A 516 -6.17 33.35 20.83
C ARG A 516 -5.87 33.26 19.33
N LYS A 517 -6.91 33.39 18.49
CA LYS A 517 -6.79 33.36 17.03
C LYS A 517 -5.81 34.40 16.50
N ALA A 518 -5.90 35.65 16.95
CA ALA A 518 -5.01 36.71 16.47
C ALA A 518 -3.54 36.42 16.78
N ILE A 519 -3.25 35.92 17.98
CA ILE A 519 -1.89 35.57 18.40
C ILE A 519 -1.38 34.35 17.62
N ASN A 520 -2.19 33.28 17.53
CA ASN A 520 -1.81 32.07 16.80
C ASN A 520 -1.48 32.36 15.32
N VAL A 521 -2.32 33.14 14.64
CA VAL A 521 -2.15 33.49 13.22
C VAL A 521 -0.90 34.34 13.03
N THR A 522 -0.69 35.35 13.88
CA THR A 522 0.49 36.22 13.80
C THR A 522 1.77 35.44 14.07
N TYR A 523 1.76 34.61 15.12
CA TYR A 523 2.92 33.79 15.48
C TYR A 523 3.24 32.75 14.41
N LEU A 524 2.22 32.12 13.81
CA LEU A 524 2.40 31.20 12.69
C LEU A 524 3.04 31.92 11.49
N ALA A 525 2.54 33.10 11.10
CA ALA A 525 3.13 33.86 10.00
C ALA A 525 4.61 34.18 10.25
N LEU A 526 4.96 34.58 11.48
CA LEU A 526 6.35 34.78 11.89
C LEU A 526 7.15 33.47 11.79
N ALA A 527 6.65 32.37 12.37
CA ALA A 527 7.34 31.08 12.36
C ALA A 527 7.63 30.58 10.95
N LEU A 528 6.68 30.73 10.02
CA LEU A 528 6.87 30.44 8.60
C LEU A 528 7.99 31.31 7.99
N GLY A 529 8.02 32.60 8.30
CA GLY A 529 9.09 33.52 7.88
C GLY A 529 10.48 33.17 8.43
N TYR A 530 10.55 32.54 9.61
CA TYR A 530 11.81 32.02 10.20
C TYR A 530 12.18 30.63 9.68
N GLY A 531 11.34 30.02 8.84
CA GLY A 531 11.64 28.78 8.14
C GLY A 531 10.92 27.54 8.67
N LEU A 532 9.84 27.66 9.43
CA LEU A 532 9.04 26.50 9.88
C LEU A 532 8.59 25.63 8.68
N ASP A 533 8.89 24.33 8.70
CA ASP A 533 8.53 23.41 7.60
C ASP A 533 7.16 22.77 7.78
N ALA A 534 6.79 22.41 9.02
CA ALA A 534 5.54 21.70 9.30
C ALA A 534 4.83 22.22 10.57
N PRO A 535 3.87 23.14 10.47
CA PRO A 535 3.05 23.53 11.62
C PRO A 535 2.07 22.42 12.03
N ILE A 536 1.99 22.14 13.34
CA ILE A 536 0.90 21.40 13.95
C ILE A 536 -0.18 22.41 14.34
N THR A 537 -1.33 22.35 13.68
CA THR A 537 -2.41 23.34 13.83
C THR A 537 -3.77 22.77 13.41
N ASP A 538 -4.85 23.46 13.74
CA ASP A 538 -6.19 23.14 13.26
C ASP A 538 -6.41 23.68 11.82
N PRO A 539 -6.48 22.80 10.79
CA PRO A 539 -6.65 23.20 9.40
C PRO A 539 -8.07 23.72 9.11
N THR A 540 -9.05 23.48 9.99
CA THR A 540 -10.45 23.91 9.80
C THR A 540 -10.65 25.40 10.07
N ILE A 541 -9.64 26.08 10.62
CA ILE A 541 -9.67 27.51 10.86
C ILE A 541 -9.24 28.23 9.58
N GLU A 542 -10.19 28.84 8.85
CA GLU A 542 -9.94 29.47 7.55
C GLU A 542 -8.77 30.46 7.56
N ILE A 543 -8.70 31.37 8.54
CA ILE A 543 -7.64 32.38 8.61
C ILE A 543 -6.23 31.79 8.75
N ILE A 544 -6.09 30.60 9.37
CA ILE A 544 -4.80 29.90 9.46
C ILE A 544 -4.41 29.39 8.08
N MET A 545 -5.35 28.79 7.36
CA MET A 545 -5.13 28.31 6.00
C MET A 545 -4.85 29.45 5.02
N ASP A 546 -5.53 30.59 5.16
CA ASP A 546 -5.31 31.79 4.36
C ASP A 546 -3.88 32.29 4.51
N VAL A 547 -3.37 32.36 5.74
CA VAL A 547 -1.96 32.74 6.00
C VAL A 547 -0.98 31.76 5.37
N ILE A 548 -1.24 30.46 5.45
CA ILE A 548 -0.35 29.45 4.84
C ILE A 548 -0.36 29.57 3.31
N ARG A 549 -1.52 29.73 2.66
CA ARG A 549 -1.62 29.92 1.21
C ARG A 549 -0.92 31.21 0.76
N ALA A 550 -1.16 32.31 1.47
CA ALA A 550 -0.48 33.58 1.21
C ALA A 550 1.04 33.44 1.37
N PHE A 551 1.50 32.76 2.43
CA PHE A 551 2.92 32.47 2.61
C PHE A 551 3.49 31.63 1.46
N LYS A 552 2.79 30.59 0.99
CA LYS A 552 3.24 29.79 -0.15
C LYS A 552 3.42 30.62 -1.42
N VAL A 553 2.54 31.59 -1.68
CA VAL A 553 2.71 32.56 -2.79
C VAL A 553 3.94 33.43 -2.56
N LEU A 554 4.02 34.09 -1.39
CA LEU A 554 5.10 35.04 -1.06
C LEU A 554 6.49 34.40 -1.04
N SER A 555 6.56 33.12 -0.65
CA SER A 555 7.80 32.33 -0.59
C SER A 555 8.10 31.57 -1.89
N ASN A 556 7.32 31.81 -2.97
CA ASN A 556 7.47 31.17 -4.28
C ASN A 556 7.35 29.63 -4.24
N GLN A 557 6.56 29.10 -3.29
CA GLN A 557 6.17 27.69 -3.24
C GLN A 557 4.98 27.42 -4.15
N ASP A 558 3.99 28.32 -4.19
CA ASP A 558 2.89 28.31 -5.16
C ASP A 558 3.31 29.04 -6.44
N LYS A 559 3.84 28.29 -7.40
CA LYS A 559 4.35 28.84 -8.67
C LYS A 559 3.20 29.37 -9.51
N GLU A 560 3.38 30.59 -10.03
CA GLU A 560 2.36 31.30 -10.83
C GLU A 560 1.05 31.55 -10.05
N CYS A 561 1.08 31.46 -8.72
CA CYS A 561 -0.08 31.65 -7.84
C CYS A 561 -1.27 30.73 -8.18
N LYS A 562 -1.02 29.54 -8.72
CA LYS A 562 -2.08 28.66 -9.25
C LYS A 562 -3.05 28.21 -8.16
N GLU A 563 -2.53 27.68 -7.07
CA GLU A 563 -3.36 27.19 -5.96
C GLU A 563 -4.13 28.34 -5.30
N TYR A 564 -3.47 29.50 -5.17
CA TYR A 564 -4.08 30.69 -4.60
C TYR A 564 -5.23 31.21 -5.48
N ILE A 565 -5.00 31.38 -6.79
CA ILE A 565 -6.03 31.86 -7.72
C ILE A 565 -7.19 30.88 -7.78
N GLU A 566 -6.93 29.57 -7.93
CA GLU A 566 -7.99 28.55 -7.99
C GLU A 566 -8.91 28.58 -6.76
N PHE A 567 -8.34 28.81 -5.57
CA PHE A 567 -9.09 28.88 -4.33
C PHE A 567 -9.88 30.19 -4.17
N TYR A 568 -9.28 31.35 -4.47
CA TYR A 568 -9.92 32.65 -4.22
C TYR A 568 -10.74 33.19 -5.39
N SER A 569 -10.51 32.76 -6.64
CA SER A 569 -11.27 33.22 -7.81
C SER A 569 -12.75 32.82 -7.74
N ASN A 570 -13.04 31.68 -7.10
CA ASN A 570 -14.39 31.17 -6.92
C ASN A 570 -15.02 31.59 -5.57
N LYS A 571 -14.26 32.27 -4.70
CA LYS A 571 -14.74 32.81 -3.42
C LYS A 571 -15.31 34.21 -3.68
N SER A 572 -16.48 34.29 -4.33
CA SER A 572 -17.30 35.51 -4.19
C SER A 572 -17.57 35.74 -2.71
N CYS A 573 -17.35 36.95 -2.22
CA CYS A 573 -17.56 37.37 -0.82
C CYS A 573 -19.01 37.11 -0.37
N GLU A 574 -19.33 35.90 0.05
CA GLU A 574 -20.49 35.59 0.87
C GLU A 574 -20.01 35.11 2.23
N ILE A 575 -20.51 35.77 3.27
CA ILE A 575 -20.34 35.39 4.67
C ILE A 575 -21.03 34.03 4.83
N ALA A 576 -20.23 32.96 4.83
CA ALA A 576 -20.73 31.62 5.04
C ALA A 576 -21.32 31.50 6.45
N THR A 577 -22.64 31.58 6.54
CA THR A 577 -23.38 31.04 7.68
C THR A 577 -23.06 29.54 7.73
N VAL A 578 -22.53 29.07 8.86
CA VAL A 578 -22.31 27.65 9.13
C VAL A 578 -23.68 26.97 9.15
N LYS A 579 -24.18 26.57 7.97
CA LYS A 579 -25.31 25.65 7.88
C LYS A 579 -24.83 24.33 8.47
N LYS A 580 -25.57 23.84 9.46
CA LYS A 580 -25.51 22.46 9.94
C LYS A 580 -25.47 21.57 8.69
N ILE A 581 -24.32 20.96 8.40
CA ILE A 581 -24.21 20.03 7.28
C ILE A 581 -25.03 18.80 7.69
N GLU A 582 -26.28 18.76 7.28
CA GLU A 582 -27.02 17.52 7.24
C GLU A 582 -26.24 16.60 6.30
N LYS A 583 -25.66 15.52 6.84
CA LYS A 583 -24.82 14.61 6.06
C LYS A 583 -25.73 13.86 5.09
N ASP A 584 -25.63 14.21 3.80
CA ASP A 584 -26.29 13.50 2.71
C ASP A 584 -25.83 12.03 2.69
N LEU A 585 -26.76 11.09 2.50
CA LEU A 585 -26.49 9.65 2.45
C LEU A 585 -25.44 9.33 1.36
N LYS A 586 -25.49 10.02 0.21
CA LYS A 586 -24.48 9.83 -0.86
C LYS A 586 -23.07 10.16 -0.36
N GLN A 587 -22.92 11.24 0.40
CA GLN A 587 -21.63 11.64 0.96
C GLN A 587 -21.14 10.66 2.04
N LEU A 588 -22.04 10.14 2.88
CA LEU A 588 -21.68 9.12 3.88
C LEU A 588 -21.12 7.85 3.21
N ILE A 589 -21.72 7.43 2.10
CA ILE A 589 -21.28 6.30 1.29
C ILE A 589 -19.93 6.57 0.61
N ILE A 590 -19.79 7.72 -0.04
CA ILE A 590 -18.53 8.12 -0.70
C ILE A 590 -17.38 8.21 0.30
N ASN A 591 -17.67 8.59 1.55
CA ASN A 591 -16.69 8.70 2.63
C ASN A 591 -16.45 7.37 3.39
N GLY A 592 -17.19 6.30 3.08
CA GLY A 592 -17.03 4.99 3.72
C GLY A 592 -17.47 4.92 5.20
N MET A 593 -18.48 5.72 5.59
CA MET A 593 -19.01 5.82 6.97
C MET A 593 -20.15 4.82 7.19
N LYS A 594 -19.82 3.63 7.71
CA LYS A 594 -20.75 2.48 7.75
C LYS A 594 -21.94 2.69 8.70
N GLU A 595 -21.69 3.02 9.97
CA GLU A 595 -22.76 3.11 10.97
C GLU A 595 -23.66 4.32 10.70
N GLU A 596 -23.04 5.46 10.39
CA GLU A 596 -23.80 6.67 10.03
C GLU A 596 -24.66 6.47 8.77
N ALA A 597 -24.14 5.78 7.73
CA ALA A 597 -24.93 5.49 6.54
C ALA A 597 -26.10 4.56 6.84
N TYR A 598 -25.90 3.52 7.64
CA TYR A 598 -26.97 2.62 8.08
C TYR A 598 -28.10 3.38 8.80
N LEU A 599 -27.74 4.23 9.77
CA LEU A 599 -28.70 5.04 10.53
C LEU A 599 -29.44 6.05 9.63
N LYS A 600 -28.71 6.73 8.73
CA LYS A 600 -29.32 7.70 7.79
C LYS A 600 -30.22 7.02 6.78
N THR A 601 -29.86 5.83 6.30
CA THR A 601 -30.73 5.00 5.46
C THR A 601 -32.02 4.65 6.19
N LYS A 602 -31.98 4.23 7.45
CA LYS A 602 -33.19 3.99 8.27
C LYS A 602 -34.06 5.24 8.42
N GLU A 603 -33.45 6.41 8.54
CA GLU A 603 -34.18 7.68 8.61
C GLU A 603 -34.91 8.00 7.30
N ILE A 604 -34.23 7.91 6.16
CA ILE A 604 -34.80 8.18 4.82
C ILE A 604 -35.89 7.16 4.48
N LEU A 605 -35.71 5.90 4.87
CA LEU A 605 -36.69 4.84 4.66
C LEU A 605 -38.01 5.07 5.42
N LYS A 606 -38.09 6.00 6.39
CA LYS A 606 -39.36 6.39 7.01
C LYS A 606 -40.27 7.18 6.07
N THR A 607 -39.69 7.87 5.08
CA THR A 607 -40.42 8.80 4.20
C THR A 607 -40.38 8.40 2.73
N ARG A 608 -39.51 7.47 2.34
CA ARG A 608 -39.34 6.99 0.95
C ARG A 608 -39.44 5.47 0.83
N GLU A 609 -39.73 5.01 -0.39
CA GLU A 609 -39.74 3.58 -0.71
C GLU A 609 -38.33 2.99 -0.79
N ALA A 610 -38.21 1.70 -0.48
CA ALA A 610 -36.95 0.97 -0.48
C ALA A 610 -36.17 1.05 -1.81
N MET A 611 -36.86 0.83 -2.94
CA MET A 611 -36.24 0.88 -4.26
C MET A 611 -35.83 2.30 -4.66
N GLU A 612 -36.61 3.31 -4.29
CA GLU A 612 -36.24 4.71 -4.53
C GLU A 612 -34.94 5.07 -3.83
N VAL A 613 -34.72 4.58 -2.60
CA VAL A 613 -33.47 4.79 -1.87
C VAL A 613 -32.28 4.13 -2.59
N VAL A 614 -32.46 2.91 -3.09
CA VAL A 614 -31.43 2.18 -3.84
C VAL A 614 -31.05 2.93 -5.11
N ASP A 615 -32.04 3.27 -5.94
CA ASP A 615 -31.82 3.85 -7.28
C ASP A 615 -31.39 5.33 -7.21
N THR A 616 -31.84 6.07 -6.20
CA THR A 616 -31.55 7.51 -6.09
C THR A 616 -30.27 7.81 -5.30
N TYR A 617 -29.93 6.97 -4.31
CA TYR A 617 -28.81 7.22 -3.40
C TYR A 617 -27.68 6.19 -3.52
N LEU A 618 -27.99 4.90 -3.40
CA LEU A 618 -26.96 3.86 -3.29
C LEU A 618 -26.21 3.64 -4.60
N ILE A 619 -26.93 3.39 -5.71
CA ILE A 619 -26.32 3.16 -7.03
C ILE A 619 -25.54 4.39 -7.51
N PRO A 620 -26.09 5.62 -7.50
CA PRO A 620 -25.35 6.80 -7.93
C PRO A 620 -24.11 7.08 -7.07
N ALA A 621 -24.13 6.75 -5.78
CA ALA A 621 -22.95 6.88 -4.94
C ALA A 621 -21.85 5.88 -5.35
N LEU A 622 -22.20 4.63 -5.66
CA LEU A 622 -21.25 3.64 -6.18
C LEU A 622 -20.68 4.06 -7.54
N ASP A 623 -21.49 4.64 -8.42
CA ASP A 623 -21.02 5.11 -9.72
C ASP A 623 -19.98 6.23 -9.59
N ILE A 624 -20.20 7.19 -8.69
CA ILE A 624 -19.22 8.25 -8.38
C ILE A 624 -17.92 7.65 -7.83
N VAL A 625 -18.01 6.67 -6.93
CA VAL A 625 -16.84 5.98 -6.36
C VAL A 625 -16.10 5.21 -7.47
N GLY A 626 -16.82 4.50 -8.34
CA GLY A 626 -16.27 3.79 -9.50
C GLY A 626 -15.56 4.73 -10.49
N GLU A 627 -16.14 5.89 -10.80
CA GLU A 627 -15.50 6.91 -11.64
C GLU A 627 -14.23 7.48 -11.01
N LYS A 628 -14.24 7.74 -9.70
CA LYS A 628 -13.05 8.20 -8.98
C LYS A 628 -11.94 7.15 -8.99
N TYR A 629 -12.29 5.87 -8.93
CA TYR A 629 -11.32 4.77 -9.01
C TYR A 629 -10.70 4.69 -10.42
N GLU A 630 -11.48 4.79 -11.49
CA GLU A 630 -10.96 4.83 -12.87
C GLU A 630 -10.03 6.02 -13.13
N ARG A 631 -10.32 7.18 -12.52
CA ARG A 631 -9.46 8.37 -12.60
C ARG A 631 -8.24 8.31 -11.69
N GLY A 632 -8.09 7.26 -10.88
CA GLY A 632 -6.99 7.13 -9.91
C GLY A 632 -7.06 8.13 -8.73
N ILE A 633 -8.24 8.72 -8.49
CA ILE A 633 -8.49 9.66 -7.38
C ILE A 633 -8.69 8.91 -6.06
N ILE A 634 -9.32 7.74 -6.11
CA ILE A 634 -9.42 6.81 -4.98
C ILE A 634 -8.85 5.45 -5.40
N PHE A 635 -8.48 4.62 -4.43
CA PHE A 635 -7.87 3.33 -4.68
C PHE A 635 -8.76 2.19 -4.18
N LEU A 636 -8.33 0.94 -4.44
CA LEU A 636 -9.06 -0.27 -4.11
C LEU A 636 -9.55 -0.33 -2.63
N PRO A 637 -8.76 0.08 -1.61
CA PRO A 637 -9.25 0.11 -0.22
C PRO A 637 -10.49 0.99 -0.04
N GLN A 638 -10.48 2.20 -0.60
CA GLN A 638 -11.61 3.12 -0.49
C GLN A 638 -12.83 2.62 -1.26
N LEU A 639 -12.62 2.05 -2.46
CA LEU A 639 -13.69 1.46 -3.26
C LEU A 639 -14.41 0.35 -2.49
N ILE A 640 -13.67 -0.62 -1.95
CA ILE A 640 -14.23 -1.74 -1.19
C ILE A 640 -14.95 -1.24 0.05
N ARG A 641 -14.36 -0.27 0.77
CA ARG A 641 -14.99 0.28 1.97
C ARG A 641 -16.31 1.01 1.66
N SER A 642 -16.37 1.82 0.62
CA SER A 642 -17.63 2.43 0.16
C SER A 642 -18.66 1.37 -0.22
N ALA A 643 -18.21 0.29 -0.85
CA ALA A 643 -19.04 -0.88 -1.16
C ALA A 643 -19.62 -1.52 0.13
N GLU A 644 -18.80 -1.74 1.16
CA GLU A 644 -19.27 -2.24 2.46
C GLU A 644 -20.22 -1.27 3.18
N THR A 645 -20.01 0.05 3.03
CA THR A 645 -20.97 1.06 3.52
C THR A 645 -22.31 0.94 2.81
N VAL A 646 -22.32 0.71 1.49
CA VAL A 646 -23.56 0.44 0.73
C VAL A 646 -24.21 -0.86 1.19
N LYS A 647 -23.43 -1.92 1.45
CA LYS A 647 -23.94 -3.16 2.01
C LYS A 647 -24.68 -2.94 3.33
N ALA A 648 -24.11 -2.16 4.24
CA ALA A 648 -24.77 -1.79 5.50
C ALA A 648 -26.08 -1.03 5.22
N SER A 649 -26.08 -0.05 4.31
CA SER A 649 -27.32 0.62 3.89
C SER A 649 -28.34 -0.36 3.28
N PHE A 650 -27.92 -1.33 2.47
CA PHE A 650 -28.81 -2.38 1.94
C PHE A 650 -29.37 -3.29 3.02
N GLU A 651 -28.62 -3.59 4.07
CA GLU A 651 -29.12 -4.34 5.24
C GLU A 651 -30.26 -3.57 5.91
N ALA A 652 -30.13 -2.25 6.10
CA ALA A 652 -31.22 -1.40 6.58
C ALA A 652 -32.46 -1.41 5.64
N VAL A 653 -32.25 -1.44 4.32
CA VAL A 653 -33.34 -1.57 3.34
C VAL A 653 -34.04 -2.94 3.44
N LYS A 654 -33.26 -4.02 3.55
CA LYS A 654 -33.77 -5.40 3.70
C LYS A 654 -34.59 -5.56 4.97
N GLU A 655 -34.12 -5.02 6.10
CA GLU A 655 -34.87 -5.04 7.36
C GLU A 655 -36.27 -4.45 7.21
N LYS A 656 -36.42 -3.33 6.48
CA LYS A 656 -37.73 -2.73 6.21
C LYS A 656 -38.62 -3.58 5.30
N LEU A 657 -38.05 -4.17 4.25
CA LEU A 657 -38.81 -5.01 3.31
C LEU A 657 -39.29 -6.33 3.92
N ILE A 658 -38.52 -6.90 4.85
CA ILE A 658 -38.93 -8.07 5.63
C ILE A 658 -40.13 -7.72 6.52
N VAL A 659 -40.16 -6.51 7.09
CA VAL A 659 -41.29 -5.99 7.86
C VAL A 659 -42.51 -5.69 6.96
N GLU A 660 -42.30 -5.38 5.68
CA GLU A 660 -43.35 -5.06 4.69
C GLU A 660 -43.82 -6.28 3.85
N GLU A 661 -43.41 -7.52 4.18
CA GLU A 661 -43.74 -8.78 3.45
C GLU A 661 -43.49 -8.74 1.92
N LYS A 662 -42.56 -7.91 1.44
CA LYS A 662 -42.17 -7.85 0.01
C LYS A 662 -40.94 -8.74 -0.23
N ASN A 663 -41.06 -9.68 -1.17
CA ASN A 663 -40.00 -10.64 -1.55
C ASN A 663 -38.72 -9.97 -2.10
N LYS A 664 -37.58 -10.67 -1.95
CA LYS A 664 -36.19 -10.31 -2.27
C LYS A 664 -35.98 -9.30 -3.42
N ILE A 665 -35.20 -8.24 -3.14
CA ILE A 665 -34.52 -7.42 -4.18
C ILE A 665 -33.39 -8.28 -4.78
N SER A 666 -33.59 -8.84 -5.96
CA SER A 666 -32.49 -9.40 -6.77
C SER A 666 -32.68 -8.98 -8.22
N LYS A 667 -31.69 -8.28 -8.78
CA LYS A 667 -31.65 -7.89 -10.21
C LYS A 667 -31.30 -9.06 -11.14
N GLY A 668 -30.94 -10.22 -10.57
CA GLY A 668 -30.52 -11.42 -11.29
C GLY A 668 -29.50 -12.23 -10.51
N LYS A 669 -29.42 -13.54 -10.81
CA LYS A 669 -28.42 -14.45 -10.24
C LYS A 669 -27.19 -14.53 -11.13
N ILE A 670 -26.00 -14.49 -10.53
CA ILE A 670 -24.70 -14.56 -11.22
C ILE A 670 -23.82 -15.58 -10.52
N ILE A 671 -23.17 -16.48 -11.27
CA ILE A 671 -22.14 -17.38 -10.71
C ILE A 671 -20.77 -16.72 -10.85
N LEU A 672 -19.96 -16.77 -9.80
CA LEU A 672 -18.55 -16.41 -9.85
C LEU A 672 -17.66 -17.58 -9.40
N ALA A 673 -16.61 -17.86 -10.17
CA ALA A 673 -15.64 -18.91 -9.88
C ALA A 673 -14.24 -18.51 -10.36
N THR A 674 -13.20 -18.96 -9.67
CA THR A 674 -11.89 -19.11 -10.32
C THR A 674 -11.84 -20.47 -10.99
N VAL A 675 -11.21 -20.52 -12.16
CA VAL A 675 -11.15 -21.75 -12.95
C VAL A 675 -10.26 -22.79 -12.27
N LYS A 676 -10.49 -24.06 -12.61
CA LYS A 676 -9.71 -25.17 -12.09
C LYS A 676 -8.21 -24.91 -12.22
N GLY A 677 -7.50 -25.07 -11.12
CA GLY A 677 -6.09 -24.83 -10.97
C GLY A 677 -5.72 -23.45 -10.44
N ASP A 678 -6.66 -22.51 -10.43
CA ASP A 678 -6.38 -21.15 -9.97
C ASP A 678 -6.90 -20.93 -8.56
N ILE A 679 -5.99 -20.80 -7.61
CA ILE A 679 -6.34 -20.52 -6.22
C ILE A 679 -6.42 -19.01 -5.91
N HIS A 680 -6.15 -18.14 -6.88
CA HIS A 680 -6.15 -16.69 -6.71
C HIS A 680 -7.55 -16.13 -6.95
N ASP A 681 -8.20 -15.72 -5.87
CA ASP A 681 -9.60 -15.31 -5.86
C ASP A 681 -9.81 -13.84 -5.54
N ILE A 682 -8.74 -13.05 -5.42
CA ILE A 682 -8.79 -11.62 -5.08
C ILE A 682 -9.68 -10.86 -6.07
N GLY A 683 -9.40 -10.96 -7.37
CA GLY A 683 -10.20 -10.31 -8.41
C GLY A 683 -11.67 -10.74 -8.38
N LYS A 684 -11.93 -12.05 -8.28
CA LYS A 684 -13.29 -12.61 -8.15
C LYS A 684 -14.02 -12.07 -6.93
N ASN A 685 -13.36 -11.98 -5.77
CA ASN A 685 -13.95 -11.49 -4.53
C ASN A 685 -14.27 -9.98 -4.63
N ILE A 686 -13.44 -9.20 -5.31
CA ILE A 686 -13.75 -7.79 -5.59
C ILE A 686 -15.00 -7.68 -6.47
N VAL A 687 -15.07 -8.46 -7.56
CA VAL A 687 -16.23 -8.49 -8.45
C VAL A 687 -17.49 -8.94 -7.71
N LYS A 688 -17.40 -9.96 -6.85
CA LYS A 688 -18.49 -10.42 -5.99
C LYS A 688 -19.03 -9.28 -5.14
N ILE A 689 -18.15 -8.61 -4.39
CA ILE A 689 -18.52 -7.52 -3.50
C ILE A 689 -19.24 -6.43 -4.31
N LEU A 690 -18.70 -6.02 -5.45
CA LEU A 690 -19.35 -5.00 -6.28
C LEU A 690 -20.71 -5.46 -6.82
N LEU A 691 -20.81 -6.66 -7.40
CA LEU A 691 -22.09 -7.16 -7.93
C LEU A 691 -23.17 -7.28 -6.85
N GLU A 692 -22.83 -7.79 -5.66
CA GLU A 692 -23.75 -7.83 -4.51
C GLU A 692 -24.22 -6.42 -4.13
N ASN A 693 -23.31 -5.44 -4.16
CA ASN A 693 -23.64 -4.04 -3.84
C ASN A 693 -24.45 -3.31 -4.92
N TYR A 694 -24.42 -3.79 -6.16
CA TYR A 694 -25.31 -3.31 -7.22
C TYR A 694 -26.67 -4.05 -7.25
N GLY A 695 -26.91 -4.96 -6.30
CA GLY A 695 -28.20 -5.64 -6.09
C GLY A 695 -28.35 -6.97 -6.84
N PHE A 696 -27.25 -7.59 -7.28
CA PHE A 696 -27.26 -8.94 -7.87
C PHE A 696 -27.08 -10.02 -6.80
N GLU A 697 -27.69 -11.19 -7.00
CA GLU A 697 -27.46 -12.37 -6.16
C GLU A 697 -26.26 -13.15 -6.70
N VAL A 698 -25.14 -13.16 -5.96
CA VAL A 698 -23.91 -13.82 -6.40
C VAL A 698 -23.78 -15.20 -5.76
N ILE A 699 -23.76 -16.23 -6.59
CA ILE A 699 -23.42 -17.61 -6.22
C ILE A 699 -21.91 -17.76 -6.40
N ASP A 700 -21.20 -17.61 -5.30
CA ASP A 700 -19.75 -17.74 -5.26
C ASP A 700 -19.33 -19.20 -5.04
N LEU A 701 -18.86 -19.85 -6.10
CA LEU A 701 -18.36 -21.24 -6.04
C LEU A 701 -16.93 -21.31 -5.47
N GLY A 702 -16.31 -20.17 -5.19
CA GLY A 702 -14.99 -20.11 -4.59
C GLY A 702 -13.88 -20.25 -5.63
N ARG A 703 -12.88 -21.06 -5.29
CA ARG A 703 -11.62 -21.14 -6.02
C ARG A 703 -11.26 -22.58 -6.39
N ASP A 704 -10.44 -22.74 -7.43
CA ASP A 704 -10.10 -24.05 -8.00
C ASP A 704 -11.36 -24.88 -8.34
N VAL A 705 -12.33 -24.23 -8.98
CA VAL A 705 -13.66 -24.82 -9.20
C VAL A 705 -13.65 -25.70 -10.44
N SER A 706 -14.20 -26.91 -10.32
CA SER A 706 -14.27 -27.85 -11.43
C SER A 706 -15.33 -27.43 -12.47
N VAL A 707 -15.10 -27.77 -13.75
CA VAL A 707 -16.04 -27.49 -14.85
C VAL A 707 -17.44 -28.05 -14.55
N LYS A 708 -17.49 -29.28 -14.04
CA LYS A 708 -18.74 -29.96 -13.70
C LYS A 708 -19.53 -29.20 -12.64
N GLU A 709 -18.87 -28.74 -11.57
CA GLU A 709 -19.53 -27.99 -10.50
C GLU A 709 -20.12 -26.67 -10.97
N ILE A 710 -19.43 -25.96 -11.87
CA ILE A 710 -19.92 -24.72 -12.48
C ILE A 710 -21.19 -24.99 -13.30
N ILE A 711 -21.19 -26.04 -14.13
CA ILE A 711 -22.32 -26.41 -14.98
C ILE A 711 -23.52 -26.90 -14.16
N ASP A 712 -23.29 -27.82 -13.22
CA ASP A 712 -24.32 -28.38 -12.36
C ASP A 712 -25.03 -27.26 -11.57
N THR A 713 -24.25 -26.29 -11.06
CA THR A 713 -24.81 -25.12 -10.36
C THR A 713 -25.56 -24.19 -11.31
N ALA A 714 -25.02 -23.91 -12.49
CA ALA A 714 -25.66 -23.03 -13.48
C ALA A 714 -27.00 -23.56 -13.98
N ILE A 715 -27.13 -24.88 -14.13
CA ILE A 715 -28.38 -25.56 -14.48
C ILE A 715 -29.34 -25.54 -13.29
N LYS A 716 -28.87 -25.94 -12.11
CA LYS A 716 -29.70 -26.04 -10.89
C LYS A 716 -30.32 -24.69 -10.48
N GLU A 717 -29.55 -23.62 -10.59
CA GLU A 717 -29.96 -22.28 -10.13
C GLU A 717 -30.51 -21.38 -11.25
N ASP A 718 -30.61 -21.91 -12.49
CA ASP A 718 -31.00 -21.24 -13.74
C ASP A 718 -30.34 -19.86 -13.93
N VAL A 719 -29.01 -19.86 -13.99
CA VAL A 719 -28.19 -18.65 -14.03
C VAL A 719 -27.94 -18.20 -15.48
N LYS A 720 -28.09 -16.89 -15.74
CA LYS A 720 -27.91 -16.28 -17.07
C LYS A 720 -26.52 -15.70 -17.33
N LEU A 721 -25.72 -15.49 -16.28
CA LEU A 721 -24.36 -14.95 -16.37
C LEU A 721 -23.40 -15.72 -15.46
N ILE A 722 -22.31 -16.22 -16.03
CA ILE A 722 -21.18 -16.83 -15.32
C ILE A 722 -19.94 -15.94 -15.48
N GLY A 723 -19.30 -15.58 -14.37
CA GLY A 723 -18.01 -14.88 -14.35
C GLY A 723 -16.87 -15.82 -13.96
N LEU A 724 -15.86 -15.92 -14.81
CA LEU A 724 -14.67 -16.75 -14.58
C LEU A 724 -13.43 -15.87 -14.38
N SER A 725 -12.59 -16.25 -13.41
CA SER A 725 -11.34 -15.53 -13.08
C SER A 725 -10.10 -16.44 -13.19
N ALA A 726 -9.01 -15.91 -13.74
CA ALA A 726 -7.68 -16.53 -13.72
C ALA A 726 -6.55 -15.51 -13.49
N LEU A 727 -5.57 -15.82 -12.66
CA LEU A 727 -4.38 -15.01 -12.40
C LEU A 727 -3.10 -15.65 -12.94
N MET A 728 -3.02 -16.98 -13.00
CA MET A 728 -1.81 -17.65 -13.48
C MET A 728 -1.90 -17.94 -14.98
N THR A 729 -0.80 -17.79 -15.73
CA THR A 729 -0.78 -18.19 -17.14
C THR A 729 -1.03 -19.69 -17.31
N THR A 730 -0.65 -20.49 -16.32
CA THR A 730 -0.94 -21.94 -16.28
C THR A 730 -2.43 -22.28 -16.29
N THR A 731 -3.33 -21.41 -15.82
CA THR A 731 -4.75 -21.75 -15.57
C THR A 731 -5.66 -21.30 -16.70
N ILE A 732 -5.11 -20.62 -17.70
CA ILE A 732 -5.85 -20.08 -18.83
C ILE A 732 -6.50 -21.19 -19.68
N GLN A 733 -5.82 -22.31 -19.92
CA GLN A 733 -6.40 -23.44 -20.68
C GLN A 733 -7.64 -24.04 -19.99
N SER A 734 -7.65 -24.11 -18.65
CA SER A 734 -8.82 -24.55 -17.89
C SER A 734 -10.03 -23.63 -18.11
N MET A 735 -9.78 -22.33 -18.34
CA MET A 735 -10.85 -21.37 -18.63
C MET A 735 -11.50 -21.63 -19.98
N GLU A 736 -10.70 -21.87 -21.02
CA GLU A 736 -11.19 -22.21 -22.36
C GLU A 736 -12.04 -23.49 -22.34
N GLU A 737 -11.54 -24.54 -21.66
CA GLU A 737 -12.29 -25.80 -21.47
C GLU A 737 -13.64 -25.53 -20.79
N THR A 738 -13.64 -24.72 -19.72
CA THR A 738 -14.86 -24.38 -18.98
C THR A 738 -15.90 -23.67 -19.87
N ILE A 739 -15.47 -22.69 -20.67
CA ILE A 739 -16.37 -21.94 -21.57
C ILE A 739 -16.97 -22.85 -22.64
N ARG A 740 -16.16 -23.76 -23.20
CA ARG A 740 -16.62 -24.72 -24.20
C ARG A 740 -17.71 -25.63 -23.63
N GLU A 741 -17.50 -26.17 -22.43
CA GLU A 741 -18.47 -27.05 -21.78
C GLU A 741 -19.75 -26.30 -21.34
N ILE A 742 -19.64 -25.04 -20.90
CA ILE A 742 -20.82 -24.19 -20.61
C ILE A 742 -21.66 -24.00 -21.88
N LYS A 743 -21.04 -23.69 -23.02
CA LYS A 743 -21.77 -23.52 -24.29
C LYS A 743 -22.51 -24.78 -24.73
N LEU A 744 -21.95 -25.96 -24.42
CA LEU A 744 -22.55 -27.24 -24.78
C LEU A 744 -23.74 -27.61 -23.89
N HIS A 745 -23.66 -27.33 -22.58
CA HIS A 745 -24.66 -27.79 -21.60
C HIS A 745 -25.66 -26.72 -21.15
N LYS A 746 -25.33 -25.42 -21.29
CA LYS A 746 -26.21 -24.27 -20.96
C LYS A 746 -25.98 -23.13 -21.99
N PRO A 747 -26.39 -23.31 -23.26
CA PRO A 747 -26.12 -22.35 -24.34
C PRO A 747 -26.74 -20.97 -24.11
N ASP A 748 -27.82 -20.88 -23.33
CA ASP A 748 -28.49 -19.61 -23.01
C ASP A 748 -27.73 -18.75 -22.00
N CYS A 749 -26.62 -19.25 -21.43
CA CYS A 749 -25.82 -18.55 -20.43
C CYS A 749 -24.71 -17.73 -21.06
N CYS A 750 -24.64 -16.45 -20.73
CA CYS A 750 -23.53 -15.60 -21.10
C CYS A 750 -22.33 -15.83 -20.17
N VAL A 751 -21.12 -15.74 -20.72
CA VAL A 751 -19.88 -15.91 -19.96
C VAL A 751 -19.04 -14.65 -20.05
N MET A 752 -18.70 -14.07 -18.90
CA MET A 752 -17.71 -13.02 -18.77
C MET A 752 -16.40 -13.56 -18.17
N VAL A 753 -15.26 -13.08 -18.64
CA VAL A 753 -13.95 -13.50 -18.13
C VAL A 753 -13.12 -12.30 -17.68
N GLY A 754 -12.30 -12.49 -16.65
CA GLY A 754 -11.39 -11.48 -16.11
C GLY A 754 -10.14 -12.12 -15.47
N GLY A 755 -9.10 -11.32 -15.23
CA GLY A 755 -7.83 -11.87 -14.75
C GLY A 755 -6.60 -11.08 -15.17
N ALA A 756 -5.55 -11.09 -14.34
CA ALA A 756 -4.31 -10.33 -14.60
C ALA A 756 -3.56 -10.79 -15.86
N VAL A 757 -3.83 -12.01 -16.31
CA VAL A 757 -3.22 -12.62 -17.50
C VAL A 757 -4.14 -12.60 -18.73
N LEU A 758 -5.34 -12.02 -18.63
CA LEU A 758 -6.30 -11.93 -19.72
C LEU A 758 -6.32 -10.54 -20.35
N ASN A 759 -6.60 -10.50 -21.65
CA ASN A 759 -6.91 -9.30 -22.42
C ASN A 759 -8.16 -9.52 -23.28
N LYS A 760 -8.63 -8.46 -23.95
CA LYS A 760 -9.84 -8.49 -24.76
C LYS A 760 -9.74 -9.51 -25.91
N ASP A 761 -8.64 -9.48 -26.65
CA ASP A 761 -8.43 -10.35 -27.81
C ASP A 761 -8.49 -11.84 -27.41
N TYR A 762 -7.91 -12.18 -26.25
CA TYR A 762 -7.92 -13.54 -25.75
C TYR A 762 -9.30 -13.99 -25.27
N ALA A 763 -10.04 -13.13 -24.57
CA ALA A 763 -11.40 -13.42 -24.15
C ALA A 763 -12.31 -13.76 -25.35
N GLU A 764 -12.17 -13.03 -26.45
CA GLU A 764 -12.87 -13.33 -27.70
C GLU A 764 -12.42 -14.66 -28.31
N MET A 765 -11.12 -14.96 -28.31
CA MET A 765 -10.55 -16.19 -28.85
C MET A 765 -11.05 -17.46 -28.15
N ILE A 766 -11.15 -17.46 -26.82
CA ILE A 766 -11.71 -18.60 -26.05
C ILE A 766 -13.24 -18.65 -26.09
N GLY A 767 -13.87 -17.73 -26.82
CA GLY A 767 -15.29 -17.66 -27.01
C GLY A 767 -16.05 -17.15 -25.78
N ALA A 768 -15.44 -16.37 -24.90
CA ALA A 768 -16.19 -15.62 -23.90
C ALA A 768 -17.08 -14.57 -24.59
N HIS A 769 -18.23 -14.26 -23.97
CA HIS A 769 -19.14 -13.26 -24.50
C HIS A 769 -18.68 -11.85 -24.14
N PHE A 770 -18.00 -11.71 -22.99
CA PHE A 770 -17.54 -10.43 -22.48
C PHE A 770 -16.18 -10.55 -21.80
N TYR A 771 -15.39 -9.47 -21.90
CA TYR A 771 -14.15 -9.29 -21.15
C TYR A 771 -14.33 -8.21 -20.08
N GLY A 772 -14.25 -8.62 -18.82
CA GLY A 772 -14.20 -7.70 -17.68
C GLY A 772 -12.77 -7.25 -17.44
N LYS A 773 -12.36 -6.14 -18.05
CA LYS A 773 -11.01 -5.56 -17.85
C LYS A 773 -10.74 -5.21 -16.38
N ASP A 774 -11.79 -4.86 -15.64
CA ASP A 774 -11.78 -4.53 -14.23
C ASP A 774 -13.13 -4.90 -13.58
N ALA A 775 -13.22 -4.72 -12.27
CA ALA A 775 -14.41 -5.13 -11.53
C ALA A 775 -15.65 -4.26 -11.81
N ARG A 776 -15.49 -3.02 -12.28
CA ARG A 776 -16.62 -2.15 -12.66
C ARG A 776 -17.17 -2.55 -14.03
N GLU A 777 -16.30 -2.92 -14.96
CA GLU A 777 -16.73 -3.44 -16.26
C GLU A 777 -17.57 -4.71 -16.10
N ALA A 778 -17.22 -5.59 -15.15
CA ALA A 778 -18.03 -6.75 -14.79
C ALA A 778 -19.46 -6.37 -14.33
N VAL A 779 -19.61 -5.27 -13.56
CA VAL A 779 -20.92 -4.74 -13.18
C VAL A 779 -21.70 -4.21 -14.39
N LYS A 780 -21.05 -3.45 -15.28
CA LYS A 780 -21.69 -2.95 -16.51
C LYS A 780 -22.17 -4.09 -17.42
N ILE A 781 -21.37 -5.15 -17.53
CA ILE A 781 -21.74 -6.37 -18.26
C ILE A 781 -22.98 -7.01 -17.64
N ALA A 782 -23.03 -7.14 -16.31
CA ALA A 782 -24.19 -7.68 -15.61
C ALA A 782 -25.46 -6.83 -15.84
N GLN A 783 -25.36 -5.51 -15.67
CA GLN A 783 -26.46 -4.57 -15.96
C GLN A 783 -27.00 -4.71 -17.38
N LYS A 784 -26.09 -4.81 -18.37
CA LYS A 784 -26.46 -5.02 -19.77
C LYS A 784 -27.23 -6.32 -20.02
N ILE A 785 -26.84 -7.42 -19.36
CA ILE A 785 -27.47 -8.74 -19.55
C ILE A 785 -28.85 -8.80 -18.88
N PHE A 786 -28.99 -8.20 -17.71
CA PHE A 786 -30.26 -8.20 -16.95
C PHE A 786 -31.19 -7.03 -17.31
N GLY A 787 -30.78 -6.11 -18.18
CA GLY A 787 -31.59 -5.01 -18.69
C GLY A 787 -31.89 -3.93 -17.66
N VAL A 788 -30.93 -3.64 -16.78
CA VAL A 788 -31.06 -2.70 -15.65
C VAL A 788 -30.14 -1.51 -15.76
#